data_AF-A0A1M7QCE0-F1
#
_entry.id   AF-A0A1M7QCE0-F1
#
_cell.length_a   1.000
_cell.length_b   1.000
_cell.length_c   1.000
_cell.angle_alpha   90.00
_cell.angle_beta   90.00
_cell.angle_gamma   90.00
#
_symmetry.space_group_name_H-M   'P 1'
#
loop_
_entity.id
_entity.type
_entity.pdbx_description
1 polymer ?
#
loop_
_entity_poly.entity_id
_entity_poly.type
_entity_poly.pdbx_seq_one_letter_code
_entity_poly.pdbx_strand_id
1 'polypeptide(L)'
;MFNITINIKSRLKFSMAVFMLLLPALSLKAQLVGPTMTGTPAAGSYYNYSSITLTDFGFTASAGNSLQLYIANPDCQLLSTAASANRNYILTSVPRTAITDQNSLAGRGTCDLMQTVQYIDGLGRPLQTIQVKGSPLGNDIVQSIAYDQYGRKAQKYLPYAATTNDGSFKADAFTPGAGVSKFYNPTGNGVSGTQQVNGIVVNPLPFAQTGFEPSPLNRVIEQGAPGTPWQVVTGGTGHTVKITYTNNNGNSYTADPVNGSKAALYNVTINAADQSRMLVPNGYYTAGMLYVTITKDENWVSGRAGTTEEYKDEDGRAVLKRVYSADSAQPVLSTYYVYDDLGNLAFILPPAANGDAAATISQPTLDNYCYQYRYDGRNRLTEKKIPGKGWEFMVYNALDQITFTQDANQRSQNPQVWTYMQYDAMGREVITGIWSSLGATGSAADPNISTPSRVLEQWLVNWQAGQTILWLTRDNSTATGYAAINPQGTLLTVNYYDDYNFPGNPYTSFTGSLIPPTGLLTGTKTAILNSDGTIGSMLWGVHGYDGFGRETLTIKQHYQGGQPAYNTGNYDITTSTYNFDNQIAHTSRAHIVSPGSTPKIGIGTQYYYDHMGRQTQIWKVVWDESLTQPGGTLISQADYNEIGQLKTKHLHSENSGSSFLQDVPYTYNERGWISAAGASSNLFSFGLRYNSPDAGVTPEFNGNISEMLYLGVHSGSKSFNYTYDPLNRLTDAASTSNLLNEHIGYNMMGNITALTRTGGSPAVLAYIYYNGNQSNQLQTVTNNGTAYKSYTYDNNGNATSDGNTVSKTINYNLLNLPRTVTNGATPLASYTYDATGHKLQNTGSDGTWDYIDGIVVNNFSGTITQFVQTEEGRAVLQGTTYHYEYNLKDHLGNVRASFDKDPTTGNAREIQEDEYYSFGLRKTGGYDFSNHNRFLYNGKEVQTDLTNQYDYGARFYDPVVGRWATVDPHASSYVSISPYSYVSSNPITSIDPDGRDLIVLNATSHVFGAGHAAVLIGNSKTGYKYYAKNGTTKNFGTHGKSDVSPEKGAKVFKTLKDFENSQENKRDGPYDRTYEIKTDEATDKKMEAAAKEAVESDYNVLDQSCIDVASDALSAGKLDPGYDKSYNPEMDMDRITMSRIPNWRFDSIVRNNPGGHLRVFVEGAPKKERKGTVTAEPLSKPTFLPNDPPK
;
A
#
# COMPACT_ATOMS: atom_id res chain seq x y z
N MET A 1 10.52 -49.62 -64.44
CA MET A 1 11.51 -50.73 -64.51
C MET A 1 12.59 -50.38 -63.49
N PHE A 2 12.85 -51.12 -62.41
CA PHE A 2 12.48 -52.47 -62.01
C PHE A 2 11.86 -52.45 -60.60
N ASN A 3 10.76 -53.19 -60.46
CA ASN A 3 10.24 -53.70 -59.19
C ASN A 3 11.27 -54.67 -58.58
N ILE A 4 11.22 -54.90 -57.27
CA ILE A 4 10.63 -56.14 -56.73
C ILE A 4 10.65 -56.14 -55.20
N THR A 5 9.53 -56.61 -54.71
CA THR A 5 8.98 -56.66 -53.36
C THR A 5 9.20 -58.07 -52.76
N ILE A 6 8.75 -58.26 -51.51
CA ILE A 6 8.28 -59.49 -50.84
C ILE A 6 9.39 -60.47 -50.36
N ASN A 7 9.35 -61.14 -49.18
CA ASN A 7 8.21 -61.68 -48.46
C ASN A 7 8.54 -62.15 -47.02
N ILE A 8 7.75 -61.61 -46.10
CA ILE A 8 7.14 -62.13 -44.87
C ILE A 8 7.23 -63.66 -44.62
N LYS A 9 7.48 -64.02 -43.33
CA LYS A 9 6.76 -65.02 -42.47
C LYS A 9 7.72 -65.50 -41.35
N SER A 10 7.35 -65.75 -40.09
CA SER A 10 6.07 -65.79 -39.38
C SER A 10 6.28 -66.07 -37.86
N ARG A 11 5.22 -65.81 -37.07
CA ARG A 11 4.78 -66.39 -35.77
C ARG A 11 4.97 -65.52 -34.52
N LEU A 12 3.95 -64.80 -34.04
CA LEU A 12 2.72 -65.16 -33.27
C LEU A 12 2.93 -65.24 -31.74
N LYS A 13 2.42 -64.24 -31.01
CA LYS A 13 1.32 -64.27 -29.99
C LYS A 13 1.38 -62.97 -29.16
N PHE A 14 0.44 -62.04 -29.36
CA PHE A 14 -0.67 -61.67 -28.44
C PHE A 14 -0.18 -61.23 -27.04
N SER A 15 -0.41 -60.01 -26.54
CA SER A 15 -1.68 -59.26 -26.54
C SER A 15 -1.52 -57.73 -26.37
N MET A 16 -2.53 -57.02 -26.91
CA MET A 16 -3.06 -55.70 -26.51
C MET A 16 -2.29 -54.41 -26.83
N ALA A 17 -2.46 -53.97 -28.09
CA ALA A 17 -3.30 -52.83 -28.49
C ALA A 17 -3.06 -51.46 -27.81
N VAL A 18 -2.45 -50.46 -28.52
CA VAL A 18 -3.05 -49.54 -29.56
C VAL A 18 -3.58 -48.27 -28.85
N PHE A 19 -3.29 -47.02 -29.23
CA PHE A 19 -2.82 -46.39 -30.47
C PHE A 19 -2.50 -44.90 -30.23
N MET A 20 -1.65 -44.33 -31.09
CA MET A 20 -1.69 -42.98 -31.74
C MET A 20 -1.91 -41.71 -30.87
N LEU A 21 -1.20 -40.59 -31.05
CA LEU A 21 -0.89 -39.89 -32.30
C LEU A 21 0.41 -39.07 -32.18
N LEU A 22 1.14 -39.01 -33.30
CA LEU A 22 2.16 -38.03 -33.64
C LEU A 22 1.50 -36.92 -34.48
N LEU A 23 1.77 -35.64 -34.17
CA LEU A 23 1.93 -34.50 -35.09
C LEU A 23 2.32 -33.25 -34.25
N PRO A 24 3.09 -32.30 -34.80
CA PRO A 24 4.42 -31.96 -34.27
C PRO A 24 4.48 -30.59 -33.60
N ALA A 25 5.35 -30.49 -32.60
CA ALA A 25 5.78 -29.24 -32.00
C ALA A 25 6.62 -28.41 -32.99
N LEU A 26 5.94 -27.55 -33.77
CA LEU A 26 6.56 -26.42 -34.45
C LEU A 26 6.77 -25.31 -33.41
N SER A 27 7.93 -25.35 -32.75
CA SER A 27 8.52 -24.17 -32.13
C SER A 27 8.99 -23.25 -33.26
N LEU A 28 8.14 -22.31 -33.69
CA LEU A 28 8.66 -21.10 -34.31
C LEU A 28 9.27 -20.26 -33.19
N LYS A 29 10.59 -20.32 -33.05
CA LYS A 29 11.32 -19.20 -32.47
C LYS A 29 11.15 -18.03 -33.43
N ALA A 30 10.37 -17.02 -33.05
CA ALA A 30 10.43 -15.72 -33.70
C ALA A 30 11.88 -15.24 -33.59
N GLN A 31 12.58 -15.14 -34.73
CA GLN A 31 13.90 -14.57 -34.80
C GLN A 31 13.72 -13.05 -34.64
N LEU A 32 14.11 -12.50 -33.49
CA LEU A 32 14.23 -11.06 -33.30
C LEU A 32 15.21 -10.53 -34.36
N VAL A 33 14.73 -9.72 -35.31
CA VAL A 33 15.60 -8.97 -36.21
C VAL A 33 15.87 -7.63 -35.55
N GLY A 34 17.05 -7.49 -34.94
CA GLY A 34 17.53 -6.22 -34.38
C GLY A 34 18.00 -5.24 -35.46
N PRO A 35 18.33 -3.99 -35.08
CA PRO A 35 18.76 -2.97 -36.03
C PRO A 35 20.06 -3.36 -36.73
N THR A 36 20.04 -3.27 -38.06
CA THR A 36 21.19 -3.53 -38.94
C THR A 36 22.15 -2.34 -38.89
N MET A 37 23.39 -2.57 -38.46
CA MET A 37 24.45 -1.56 -38.65
C MET A 37 24.91 -1.61 -40.11
N THR A 38 24.73 -0.50 -40.84
CA THR A 38 25.23 -0.33 -42.21
C THR A 38 26.33 0.75 -42.24
N GLY A 39 27.43 0.48 -42.96
CA GLY A 39 28.57 1.40 -43.11
C GLY A 39 29.81 1.09 -42.26
N THR A 40 30.78 2.03 -42.24
CA THR A 40 32.05 1.93 -41.50
C THR A 40 31.96 2.64 -40.14
N PRO A 41 31.87 1.92 -39.01
CA PRO A 41 31.81 2.54 -37.69
C PRO A 41 33.15 3.11 -37.24
N ALA A 42 33.09 4.10 -36.35
CA ALA A 42 34.28 4.67 -35.71
C ALA A 42 34.92 3.69 -34.71
N ALA A 43 36.18 3.92 -34.33
CA ALA A 43 36.81 3.16 -33.26
C ALA A 43 36.08 3.42 -31.93
N GLY A 44 35.77 2.35 -31.18
CA GLY A 44 34.95 2.43 -29.98
C GLY A 44 34.35 1.09 -29.57
N SER A 45 33.61 1.08 -28.47
CA SER A 45 32.85 -0.07 -27.99
C SER A 45 31.37 0.11 -28.31
N TYR A 46 30.77 -0.87 -28.97
CA TYR A 46 29.35 -0.89 -29.32
C TYR A 46 28.67 -2.09 -28.66
N TYR A 47 27.44 -1.89 -28.18
CA TYR A 47 26.70 -2.86 -27.36
C TYR A 47 25.32 -3.13 -27.96
N ASN A 48 24.86 -4.38 -27.92
CA ASN A 48 23.48 -4.74 -28.18
C ASN A 48 23.06 -5.89 -27.24
N TYR A 49 21.91 -5.76 -26.59
CA TYR A 49 21.42 -6.69 -25.56
C TYR A 49 20.95 -8.05 -26.10
N SER A 50 20.80 -8.18 -27.43
CA SER A 50 20.28 -9.40 -28.06
C SER A 50 21.19 -9.93 -29.16
N SER A 51 21.51 -9.13 -30.18
CA SER A 51 22.40 -9.54 -31.27
C SER A 51 22.96 -8.34 -32.04
N ILE A 52 24.16 -8.48 -32.60
CA ILE A 52 24.73 -7.51 -33.55
C ILE A 52 24.82 -8.22 -34.90
N THR A 53 24.14 -7.70 -35.92
CA THR A 53 24.24 -8.19 -37.30
C THR A 53 25.03 -7.18 -38.15
N LEU A 54 26.12 -7.63 -38.76
CA LEU A 54 26.99 -6.82 -39.63
C LEU A 54 26.69 -7.14 -41.10
N THR A 55 26.31 -6.13 -41.89
CA THR A 55 26.12 -6.23 -43.34
C THR A 55 26.82 -5.06 -44.04
N ASP A 56 27.55 -5.32 -45.12
CA ASP A 56 28.38 -4.34 -45.84
C ASP A 56 29.37 -3.56 -44.94
N PHE A 57 29.96 -4.29 -43.98
CA PHE A 57 30.85 -3.75 -42.96
C PHE A 57 32.31 -3.73 -43.41
N GLY A 58 32.98 -2.58 -43.27
CA GLY A 58 34.42 -2.42 -43.42
C GLY A 58 35.00 -1.58 -42.27
N PHE A 59 36.11 -2.01 -41.68
CA PHE A 59 36.80 -1.31 -40.59
C PHE A 59 38.29 -1.17 -40.89
N THR A 60 38.82 0.05 -40.74
CA THR A 60 40.25 0.34 -40.89
C THR A 60 40.70 1.14 -39.68
N ALA A 61 41.64 0.61 -38.88
CA ALA A 61 42.20 1.31 -37.73
C ALA A 61 43.70 1.54 -37.87
N SER A 62 44.14 2.71 -37.42
CA SER A 62 45.54 3.03 -37.14
C SER A 62 45.98 2.46 -35.79
N ALA A 63 47.29 2.28 -35.58
CA ALA A 63 47.84 1.73 -34.34
C ALA A 63 47.32 2.52 -33.10
N GLY A 64 46.77 1.80 -32.12
CA GLY A 64 46.16 2.37 -30.92
C GLY A 64 44.63 2.49 -30.95
N ASN A 65 43.97 2.20 -32.08
CA ASN A 65 42.52 2.20 -32.19
C ASN A 65 41.94 0.78 -32.26
N SER A 66 40.87 0.51 -31.51
CA SER A 66 40.15 -0.77 -31.52
C SER A 66 38.66 -0.55 -31.75
N LEU A 67 38.04 -1.43 -32.52
CA LEU A 67 36.60 -1.63 -32.52
C LEU A 67 36.28 -2.86 -31.67
N GLN A 68 35.38 -2.71 -30.70
CA GLN A 68 34.89 -3.79 -29.87
C GLN A 68 33.37 -3.89 -29.99
N LEU A 69 32.86 -5.08 -30.30
CA LEU A 69 31.44 -5.36 -30.43
C LEU A 69 31.04 -6.33 -29.31
N TYR A 70 30.14 -5.91 -28.43
CA TYR A 70 29.69 -6.71 -27.31
C TYR A 70 28.23 -7.14 -27.50
N ILE A 71 28.04 -8.45 -27.64
CA ILE A 71 26.76 -9.12 -27.35
C ILE A 71 26.89 -9.59 -25.90
N ALA A 72 26.71 -8.66 -24.97
CA ALA A 72 26.80 -8.95 -23.55
C ALA A 72 25.61 -8.29 -22.88
N ASN A 73 24.83 -9.07 -22.14
CA ASN A 73 23.99 -8.48 -21.12
C ASN A 73 24.95 -7.95 -20.02
N PRO A 74 25.12 -6.62 -19.86
CA PRO A 74 25.97 -6.10 -18.79
C PRO A 74 25.53 -6.58 -17.41
N ASP A 75 24.27 -7.03 -17.26
CA ASP A 75 23.71 -7.59 -16.03
C ASP A 75 24.17 -9.04 -15.77
N CYS A 76 24.81 -9.72 -16.73
CA CYS A 76 25.28 -11.11 -16.56
C CYS A 76 26.79 -11.19 -16.43
N GLN A 77 27.36 -10.45 -15.48
CA GLN A 77 28.79 -10.49 -15.20
C GLN A 77 29.17 -11.68 -14.34
N LEU A 78 30.33 -12.27 -14.60
CA LEU A 78 30.90 -13.32 -13.75
C LEU A 78 31.07 -12.82 -12.30
N LEU A 79 30.61 -13.60 -11.31
CA LEU A 79 30.89 -13.35 -9.89
C LEU A 79 32.27 -13.89 -9.55
N SER A 80 33.21 -12.97 -9.32
CA SER A 80 34.57 -13.25 -8.87
C SER A 80 34.72 -12.90 -7.39
N THR A 81 33.83 -13.44 -6.55
CA THR A 81 33.75 -13.09 -5.13
C THR A 81 34.99 -13.54 -4.38
N ALA A 82 35.72 -12.58 -3.81
CA ALA A 82 36.93 -12.73 -3.05
C ALA A 82 36.75 -12.10 -1.65
N ALA A 83 35.90 -12.72 -0.82
CA ALA A 83 35.68 -12.27 0.54
C ALA A 83 37.00 -12.24 1.33
N SER A 84 37.21 -11.19 2.14
CA SER A 84 38.48 -10.98 2.83
C SER A 84 38.70 -12.00 3.95
N ALA A 85 39.63 -12.94 3.70
CA ALA A 85 39.91 -14.07 4.61
C ALA A 85 40.46 -13.67 6.00
N ASN A 86 40.91 -12.42 6.17
CA ASN A 86 41.37 -11.88 7.46
C ASN A 86 40.23 -11.28 8.31
N ARG A 87 38.96 -11.48 7.91
CA ARG A 87 37.76 -11.02 8.61
C ARG A 87 36.77 -12.17 8.78
N ASN A 88 35.93 -12.08 9.82
CA ASN A 88 34.76 -12.94 9.93
C ASN A 88 33.68 -12.41 8.97
N TYR A 89 33.06 -13.30 8.20
CA TYR A 89 31.98 -12.94 7.28
C TYR A 89 30.94 -14.05 7.14
N ILE A 90 29.74 -13.66 6.70
CA ILE A 90 28.68 -14.54 6.21
C ILE A 90 28.56 -14.27 4.71
N LEU A 91 28.67 -15.32 3.87
CA LEU A 91 28.39 -15.24 2.44
C LEU A 91 27.03 -15.89 2.18
N THR A 92 26.07 -15.08 1.78
CA THR A 92 24.76 -15.55 1.33
C THR A 92 24.79 -15.61 -0.19
N SER A 93 24.37 -16.75 -0.75
CA SER A 93 24.26 -16.96 -2.19
C SER A 93 22.82 -17.35 -2.51
N VAL A 94 22.14 -16.54 -3.34
CA VAL A 94 20.74 -16.72 -3.72
C VAL A 94 20.68 -17.12 -5.19
N PRO A 95 20.41 -18.39 -5.52
CA PRO A 95 20.26 -18.83 -6.90
C PRO A 95 19.13 -18.09 -7.61
N ARG A 96 19.39 -17.67 -8.84
CA ARG A 96 18.41 -17.07 -9.77
C ARG A 96 18.11 -17.98 -10.96
N THR A 97 18.72 -19.14 -10.95
CA THR A 97 18.46 -20.26 -11.85
C THR A 97 18.49 -21.54 -11.04
N ALA A 98 18.00 -22.64 -11.62
CA ALA A 98 18.01 -23.93 -10.95
C ALA A 98 19.44 -24.39 -10.68
N ILE A 99 19.78 -24.55 -9.39
CA ILE A 99 21.09 -25.02 -8.91
C ILE A 99 20.84 -26.20 -7.97
N THR A 100 21.43 -27.36 -8.29
CA THR A 100 21.20 -28.62 -7.54
C THR A 100 22.39 -29.06 -6.70
N ASP A 101 23.55 -28.44 -6.87
CA ASP A 101 24.80 -28.78 -6.16
C ASP A 101 25.54 -27.48 -5.75
N GLN A 102 25.98 -27.42 -4.49
CA GLN A 102 26.74 -26.28 -3.96
C GLN A 102 28.05 -26.01 -4.72
N ASN A 103 28.73 -27.04 -5.24
CA ASN A 103 29.95 -26.88 -6.03
C ASN A 103 29.69 -26.13 -7.34
N SER A 104 28.45 -26.14 -7.83
CA SER A 104 28.06 -25.44 -9.06
C SER A 104 27.75 -23.96 -8.86
N LEU A 105 27.91 -23.42 -7.64
CA LEU A 105 27.86 -21.98 -7.35
C LEU A 105 29.11 -21.25 -7.87
N ALA A 106 30.24 -21.94 -7.99
CA ALA A 106 31.48 -21.35 -8.47
C ALA A 106 31.41 -21.01 -9.98
N GLY A 107 31.98 -19.88 -10.37
CA GLY A 107 32.05 -19.45 -11.77
C GLY A 107 30.71 -19.02 -12.39
N ARG A 108 29.70 -18.75 -11.56
CA ARG A 108 28.39 -18.25 -11.99
C ARG A 108 28.40 -16.73 -12.18
N GLY A 109 27.52 -16.24 -13.05
CA GLY A 109 27.30 -14.80 -13.23
C GLY A 109 26.16 -14.26 -12.38
N THR A 110 26.04 -12.93 -12.32
CA THR A 110 24.97 -12.17 -11.63
C THR A 110 23.54 -12.51 -12.09
N CYS A 111 23.39 -13.04 -13.31
CA CYS A 111 22.11 -13.55 -13.81
C CYS A 111 21.74 -14.94 -13.27
N ASP A 112 22.72 -15.73 -12.82
CA ASP A 112 22.50 -17.08 -12.30
C ASP A 112 22.44 -17.10 -10.78
N LEU A 113 23.10 -16.13 -10.13
CA LEU A 113 23.36 -16.12 -8.70
C LEU A 113 23.49 -14.67 -8.21
N MET A 114 22.88 -14.36 -7.08
CA MET A 114 23.17 -13.15 -6.31
C MET A 114 24.02 -13.50 -5.09
N GLN A 115 24.96 -12.62 -4.73
CA GLN A 115 25.81 -12.83 -3.56
C GLN A 115 25.86 -11.58 -2.67
N THR A 116 25.76 -11.82 -1.38
CA THR A 116 25.92 -10.81 -0.33
C THR A 116 26.96 -11.27 0.66
N VAL A 117 27.94 -10.41 0.97
CA VAL A 117 28.96 -10.64 1.99
C VAL A 117 28.67 -9.71 3.17
N GLN A 118 28.33 -10.28 4.32
CA GLN A 118 28.19 -9.53 5.57
C GLN A 118 29.42 -9.77 6.45
N TYR A 119 30.26 -8.75 6.58
CA TYR A 119 31.40 -8.76 7.49
C TYR A 119 30.95 -8.46 8.92
N ILE A 120 31.49 -9.18 9.90
CA ILE A 120 31.17 -9.04 11.32
C ILE A 120 32.43 -8.88 12.16
N ASP A 121 32.32 -8.21 13.31
CA ASP A 121 33.41 -8.08 14.26
C ASP A 121 33.53 -9.31 15.19
N GLY A 122 34.48 -9.27 16.14
CA GLY A 122 34.68 -10.36 17.11
C GLY A 122 33.53 -10.58 18.08
N LEU A 123 32.54 -9.67 18.14
CA LEU A 123 31.34 -9.76 18.97
C LEU A 123 30.10 -10.15 18.14
N GLY A 124 30.27 -10.49 16.86
CA GLY A 124 29.17 -10.85 15.96
C GLY A 124 28.36 -9.64 15.47
N ARG A 125 28.81 -8.41 15.72
CA ARG A 125 28.14 -7.20 15.24
C ARG A 125 28.53 -6.98 13.78
N PRO A 126 27.61 -6.63 12.87
CA PRO A 126 27.99 -6.37 11.48
C PRO A 126 28.94 -5.17 11.36
N LEU A 127 29.77 -5.12 10.33
CA LEU A 127 30.68 -4.01 10.05
C LEU A 127 30.40 -3.42 8.67
N GLN A 128 30.14 -4.30 7.71
CA GLN A 128 29.88 -3.94 6.32
C GLN A 128 29.04 -5.02 5.67
N THR A 129 27.94 -4.64 5.03
CA THR A 129 27.18 -5.51 4.12
C THR A 129 27.55 -5.11 2.69
N ILE A 130 27.95 -6.08 1.88
CA ILE A 130 28.31 -5.87 0.47
C ILE A 130 27.41 -6.73 -0.41
N GLN A 131 26.59 -6.10 -1.25
CA GLN A 131 25.96 -6.79 -2.38
C GLN A 131 26.96 -6.82 -3.52
N VAL A 132 27.45 -8.02 -3.83
CA VAL A 132 28.50 -8.20 -4.83
C VAL A 132 27.93 -7.89 -6.20
N LYS A 133 28.52 -6.92 -6.89
CA LYS A 133 28.02 -6.42 -8.18
C LYS A 133 26.54 -5.96 -8.17
N GLY A 134 26.02 -5.48 -7.04
CA GLY A 134 24.61 -5.08 -6.91
C GLY A 134 24.22 -3.79 -7.66
N SER A 135 25.17 -2.98 -8.11
CA SER A 135 24.84 -1.78 -8.89
C SER A 135 24.42 -2.14 -10.33
N PRO A 136 23.68 -1.28 -11.06
CA PRO A 136 23.40 -1.47 -12.48
C PRO A 136 24.66 -1.68 -13.33
N LEU A 137 25.77 -0.98 -13.04
CA LEU A 137 27.03 -1.18 -13.75
C LEU A 137 27.89 -2.35 -13.23
N GLY A 138 27.37 -3.15 -12.29
CA GLY A 138 28.08 -4.32 -11.74
C GLY A 138 29.16 -3.97 -10.72
N ASN A 139 29.02 -2.84 -10.01
CA ASN A 139 29.83 -2.47 -8.87
C ASN A 139 29.25 -3.02 -7.57
N ASP A 140 30.10 -3.20 -6.55
CA ASP A 140 29.66 -3.61 -5.21
C ASP A 140 28.83 -2.49 -4.55
N ILE A 141 27.63 -2.79 -4.05
CA ILE A 141 26.89 -1.88 -3.18
C ILE A 141 27.29 -2.15 -1.75
N VAL A 142 27.83 -1.12 -1.09
CA VAL A 142 28.45 -1.24 0.22
C VAL A 142 27.68 -0.43 1.24
N GLN A 143 27.08 -1.11 2.21
CA GLN A 143 26.51 -0.50 3.41
C GLN A 143 27.50 -0.68 4.56
N SER A 144 28.16 0.39 4.97
CA SER A 144 29.15 0.35 6.06
C SER A 144 28.55 0.84 7.37
N ILE A 145 28.93 0.23 8.48
CA ILE A 145 28.47 0.63 9.81
C ILE A 145 29.64 0.87 10.76
N ALA A 146 29.68 2.08 11.32
CA ALA A 146 30.59 2.46 12.39
C ALA A 146 29.90 2.35 13.75
N TYR A 147 30.68 1.98 14.76
CA TYR A 147 30.26 1.98 16.15
C TYR A 147 31.13 2.93 16.96
N ASP A 148 30.52 3.66 17.89
CA ASP A 148 31.26 4.42 18.88
C ASP A 148 31.85 3.51 19.99
N GLN A 149 32.59 4.11 20.92
CA GLN A 149 33.23 3.39 22.04
C GLN A 149 32.24 2.67 22.97
N TYR A 150 30.95 2.99 22.90
CA TYR A 150 29.88 2.36 23.68
C TYR A 150 29.09 1.31 22.87
N GLY A 151 29.52 1.02 21.63
CA GLY A 151 28.87 0.06 20.75
C GLY A 151 27.60 0.57 20.07
N ARG A 152 27.37 1.89 20.07
CA ARG A 152 26.20 2.52 19.46
C ARG A 152 26.54 2.97 18.03
N LYS A 153 25.56 2.98 17.14
CA LYS A 153 25.72 3.46 15.75
C LYS A 153 25.45 4.98 15.71
N ALA A 154 26.37 5.77 16.24
CA ALA A 154 26.19 7.23 16.32
C ALA A 154 26.12 7.92 14.95
N GLN A 155 26.66 7.28 13.91
CA GLN A 155 26.53 7.69 12.52
C GLN A 155 26.01 6.55 11.67
N LYS A 156 25.10 6.89 10.76
CA LYS A 156 24.54 5.97 9.77
C LYS A 156 24.83 6.49 8.38
N TYR A 157 25.76 5.84 7.71
CA TYR A 157 26.19 6.20 6.38
C TYR A 157 25.20 5.72 5.32
N LEU A 158 25.07 6.51 4.25
CA LEU A 158 24.39 6.09 3.04
C LEU A 158 25.15 4.93 2.37
N PRO A 159 24.44 4.04 1.65
CA PRO A 159 25.07 3.02 0.83
C PRO A 159 25.82 3.67 -0.34
N TYR A 160 26.87 3.04 -0.84
CA TYR A 160 27.59 3.56 -2.01
C TYR A 160 28.06 2.44 -2.94
N ALA A 161 28.22 2.76 -4.22
CA ALA A 161 28.86 1.83 -5.17
C ALA A 161 30.38 1.96 -5.08
N ALA A 162 31.07 0.87 -4.77
CA ALA A 162 32.53 0.83 -4.67
C ALA A 162 33.20 0.62 -6.04
N THR A 163 34.47 1.01 -6.15
CA THR A 163 35.25 0.83 -7.39
C THR A 163 35.70 -0.61 -7.63
N THR A 164 35.82 -1.40 -6.57
CA THR A 164 36.07 -2.85 -6.61
C THR A 164 34.75 -3.62 -6.55
N ASN A 165 34.63 -4.73 -7.27
CA ASN A 165 33.38 -5.46 -7.49
C ASN A 165 33.47 -6.97 -7.17
N ASP A 166 34.21 -7.29 -6.12
CA ASP A 166 34.64 -8.65 -5.73
C ASP A 166 34.13 -9.07 -4.34
N GLY A 167 33.31 -8.26 -3.67
CA GLY A 167 32.83 -8.56 -2.32
C GLY A 167 33.89 -8.49 -1.22
N SER A 168 35.12 -8.03 -1.52
CA SER A 168 36.18 -7.82 -0.52
C SER A 168 35.81 -6.68 0.44
N PHE A 169 36.30 -6.74 1.68
CA PHE A 169 36.07 -5.70 2.69
C PHE A 169 36.69 -4.36 2.27
N LYS A 170 35.89 -3.30 2.23
CA LYS A 170 36.38 -1.94 1.87
C LYS A 170 36.91 -1.23 3.11
N ALA A 171 38.21 -1.34 3.35
CA ALA A 171 38.88 -0.75 4.51
C ALA A 171 38.89 0.79 4.50
N ASP A 172 38.78 1.39 3.33
CA ASP A 172 38.73 2.83 3.10
C ASP A 172 37.30 3.40 3.12
N ALA A 173 36.28 2.60 3.48
CA ALA A 173 34.88 3.00 3.43
C ALA A 173 34.56 4.34 4.13
N PHE A 174 35.28 4.66 5.21
CA PHE A 174 35.14 5.91 5.98
C PHE A 174 36.32 6.88 5.81
N THR A 175 37.29 6.57 4.93
CA THR A 175 38.47 7.43 4.71
C THR A 175 38.05 8.68 3.92
N PRO A 176 38.34 9.90 4.41
CA PRO A 176 38.03 11.12 3.66
C PRO A 176 38.66 11.13 2.27
N GLY A 177 37.87 11.44 1.24
CA GLY A 177 38.30 11.39 -0.15
C GLY A 177 38.34 9.98 -0.76
N ALA A 178 37.85 8.97 -0.04
CA ALA A 178 37.63 7.60 -0.49
C ALA A 178 36.26 7.07 -0.02
N GLY A 179 35.93 5.82 -0.36
CA GLY A 179 34.71 5.14 0.05
C GLY A 179 33.43 5.96 -0.16
N VAL A 180 32.61 6.03 0.88
CA VAL A 180 31.32 6.75 0.86
C VAL A 180 31.49 8.24 0.57
N SER A 181 32.54 8.87 1.09
CA SER A 181 32.76 10.32 0.93
C SER A 181 33.12 10.69 -0.51
N LYS A 182 33.93 9.86 -1.19
CA LYS A 182 34.27 10.07 -2.60
C LYS A 182 33.10 9.80 -3.53
N PHE A 183 32.28 8.79 -3.22
CA PHE A 183 31.11 8.47 -4.05
C PHE A 183 30.09 9.61 -4.09
N TYR A 184 29.80 10.20 -2.92
CA TYR A 184 28.85 11.31 -2.82
C TYR A 184 29.47 12.70 -3.05
N ASN A 185 30.79 12.87 -2.98
CA ASN A 185 31.46 14.13 -3.23
C ASN A 185 32.82 13.92 -3.93
N PRO A 186 32.82 13.52 -5.22
CA PRO A 186 34.02 13.05 -5.92
C PRO A 186 35.11 14.11 -6.10
N THR A 187 34.74 15.40 -6.19
CA THR A 187 35.70 16.51 -6.31
C THR A 187 36.19 17.02 -4.95
N GLY A 188 35.56 16.60 -3.85
CA GLY A 188 35.83 17.09 -2.49
C GLY A 188 35.32 18.51 -2.21
N ASN A 189 34.94 19.27 -3.24
CA ASN A 189 34.47 20.65 -3.17
C ASN A 189 33.11 20.86 -3.88
N GLY A 190 32.37 19.77 -4.12
CA GLY A 190 31.07 19.85 -4.76
C GLY A 190 30.05 20.59 -3.89
N VAL A 191 29.12 21.30 -4.53
CA VAL A 191 28.03 22.01 -3.85
C VAL A 191 26.97 20.98 -3.44
N SER A 192 26.65 20.93 -2.14
CA SER A 192 25.61 20.06 -1.57
C SER A 192 24.29 20.22 -2.35
N GLY A 193 23.64 19.10 -2.69
CA GLY A 193 22.33 19.08 -3.36
C GLY A 193 22.39 19.17 -4.88
N THR A 194 23.56 19.43 -5.48
CA THR A 194 23.72 19.42 -6.95
C THR A 194 23.78 17.99 -7.50
N GLN A 195 23.38 17.78 -8.76
CA GLN A 195 23.42 16.46 -9.39
C GLN A 195 24.78 16.17 -10.03
N GLN A 196 25.31 14.97 -9.80
CA GLN A 196 26.41 14.40 -10.57
C GLN A 196 25.90 13.85 -11.92
N VAL A 197 26.78 13.70 -12.91
CA VAL A 197 26.43 13.18 -14.26
C VAL A 197 25.85 11.76 -14.23
N ASN A 198 26.22 10.96 -13.24
CA ASN A 198 25.70 9.60 -13.05
C ASN A 198 24.31 9.58 -12.36
N GLY A 199 23.71 10.74 -12.04
CA GLY A 199 22.41 10.83 -11.37
C GLY A 199 22.46 10.65 -9.86
N ILE A 200 23.64 10.75 -9.24
CA ILE A 200 23.82 10.75 -7.78
C ILE A 200 23.89 12.19 -7.28
N VAL A 201 23.19 12.50 -6.21
CA VAL A 201 23.28 13.83 -5.57
C VAL A 201 24.64 14.03 -4.90
N VAL A 202 25.21 15.22 -5.03
CA VAL A 202 26.39 15.63 -4.30
C VAL A 202 26.02 15.83 -2.82
N ASN A 203 26.63 15.02 -1.95
CA ASN A 203 26.39 15.09 -0.51
C ASN A 203 27.73 15.01 0.25
N PRO A 204 28.27 16.15 0.72
CA PRO A 204 29.50 16.18 1.52
C PRO A 204 29.39 15.46 2.87
N LEU A 205 28.17 15.29 3.40
CA LEU A 205 27.88 14.64 4.68
C LEU A 205 26.86 13.50 4.47
N PRO A 206 27.28 12.39 3.82
CA PRO A 206 26.41 11.29 3.40
C PRO A 206 26.09 10.35 4.56
N PHE A 207 25.71 10.90 5.71
CA PHE A 207 25.33 10.13 6.89
C PHE A 207 24.31 10.90 7.76
N ALA A 208 23.47 10.15 8.45
CA ALA A 208 22.68 10.66 9.57
C ALA A 208 23.48 10.55 10.86
N GLN A 209 23.38 11.55 11.74
CA GLN A 209 24.03 11.56 13.05
C GLN A 209 23.00 11.52 14.17
N THR A 210 23.23 10.69 15.19
CA THR A 210 22.36 10.57 16.36
C THR A 210 23.04 11.12 17.60
N GLY A 211 22.40 12.08 18.26
CA GLY A 211 22.76 12.59 19.57
C GLY A 211 22.09 11.79 20.69
N PHE A 212 22.89 11.31 21.63
CA PHE A 212 22.41 10.56 22.79
C PHE A 212 22.60 11.37 24.07
N GLU A 213 21.70 11.21 25.03
CA GLU A 213 21.92 11.75 26.38
C GLU A 213 23.12 11.06 27.07
N PRO A 214 23.86 11.78 27.94
CA PRO A 214 24.96 11.22 28.71
C PRO A 214 24.43 10.41 29.92
N SER A 215 23.61 9.39 29.67
CA SER A 215 23.02 8.52 30.69
C SER A 215 23.12 7.04 30.31
N PRO A 216 23.06 6.10 31.28
CA PRO A 216 23.01 4.67 31.00
C PRO A 216 21.81 4.24 30.14
N LEU A 217 20.73 5.03 30.12
CA LEU A 217 19.53 4.74 29.32
C LEU A 217 19.80 4.89 27.82
N ASN A 218 20.82 5.67 27.44
CA ASN A 218 21.22 5.89 26.05
C ASN A 218 20.04 6.31 25.15
N ARG A 219 19.17 7.19 25.67
CA ARG A 219 18.02 7.70 24.90
C ARG A 219 18.49 8.71 23.85
N VAL A 220 17.78 8.75 22.74
CA VAL A 220 18.04 9.71 21.67
C VAL A 220 17.45 11.07 22.05
N ILE A 221 18.28 12.10 22.00
CA ILE A 221 17.86 13.48 22.27
C ILE A 221 17.85 14.34 21.01
N GLU A 222 18.55 13.90 19.96
CA GLU A 222 18.66 14.61 18.70
C GLU A 222 18.98 13.62 17.59
N GLN A 223 18.38 13.83 16.42
CA GLN A 223 18.50 12.96 15.28
C GLN A 223 18.61 13.79 14.01
N GLY A 224 19.80 13.79 13.42
CA GLY A 224 20.07 14.36 12.12
C GLY A 224 19.76 13.39 10.98
N ALA A 225 19.95 13.88 9.76
CA ALA A 225 19.80 13.14 8.50
C ALA A 225 20.95 13.48 7.53
N PRO A 226 21.13 12.73 6.44
CA PRO A 226 22.16 13.04 5.45
C PRO A 226 21.96 14.43 4.82
N GLY A 227 23.08 15.10 4.52
CA GLY A 227 23.10 16.46 3.98
C GLY A 227 23.46 17.51 5.03
N THR A 228 24.08 18.61 4.57
CA THR A 228 24.61 19.69 5.42
C THR A 228 23.57 20.32 6.36
N PRO A 229 22.34 20.64 5.93
CA PRO A 229 21.35 21.28 6.78
C PRO A 229 20.87 20.42 7.96
N TRP A 230 20.87 19.09 7.80
CA TRP A 230 20.28 18.14 8.75
C TRP A 230 21.31 17.50 9.70
N GLN A 231 22.51 18.05 9.81
CA GLN A 231 23.50 17.52 10.75
C GLN A 231 23.26 18.03 12.18
N VAL A 232 23.72 17.24 13.15
CA VAL A 232 23.76 17.65 14.54
C VAL A 232 24.88 18.68 14.72
N VAL A 233 24.53 19.94 14.96
CA VAL A 233 25.49 21.06 15.09
C VAL A 233 25.56 21.55 16.54
N THR A 234 26.77 21.71 17.06
CA THR A 234 26.99 22.30 18.39
C THR A 234 26.44 23.73 18.44
N GLY A 235 25.51 23.99 19.37
CA GLY A 235 24.77 25.27 19.45
C GLY A 235 23.35 25.21 18.88
N GLY A 236 22.94 24.08 18.28
CA GLY A 236 21.54 23.78 17.96
C GLY A 236 21.00 24.39 16.65
N THR A 237 21.88 24.90 15.79
CA THR A 237 21.54 25.54 14.51
C THR A 237 21.23 24.56 13.37
N GLY A 238 21.40 23.25 13.59
CA GLY A 238 21.02 22.22 12.62
C GLY A 238 19.51 21.96 12.60
N HIS A 239 19.00 21.59 11.42
CA HIS A 239 17.61 21.21 11.19
C HIS A 239 17.42 19.71 11.44
N THR A 240 17.32 19.34 12.71
CA THR A 240 17.27 17.93 13.17
C THR A 240 16.03 17.69 14.01
N VAL A 241 15.57 16.44 14.07
CA VAL A 241 14.54 16.06 15.03
C VAL A 241 15.14 16.09 16.44
N LYS A 242 14.48 16.77 17.38
CA LYS A 242 14.94 16.88 18.78
C LYS A 242 13.91 16.27 19.72
N ILE A 243 14.40 15.55 20.73
CA ILE A 243 13.54 14.81 21.67
C ILE A 243 13.88 15.22 23.10
N THR A 244 12.85 15.49 23.89
CA THR A 244 12.97 15.76 25.33
C THR A 244 12.09 14.78 26.10
N TYR A 245 12.67 14.19 27.14
CA TYR A 245 11.96 13.29 28.05
C TYR A 245 11.76 13.97 29.40
N THR A 246 10.52 14.00 29.87
CA THR A 246 10.14 14.62 31.15
C THR A 246 8.93 13.91 31.74
N ASN A 247 8.36 14.45 32.81
CA ASN A 247 7.08 14.02 33.38
C ASN A 247 6.07 15.17 33.36
N ASN A 248 4.79 14.85 33.49
CA ASN A 248 3.74 15.87 33.62
C ASN A 248 3.90 16.67 34.93
N ASN A 249 3.40 17.90 34.94
CA ASN A 249 3.35 18.75 36.13
C ASN A 249 1.94 19.32 36.39
N GLY A 250 1.80 20.07 37.49
CA GLY A 250 0.52 20.67 37.89
C GLY A 250 0.15 21.97 37.17
N ASN A 251 1.02 22.49 36.29
CA ASN A 251 0.82 23.77 35.63
C ASN A 251 0.09 23.58 34.30
N SER A 252 -0.98 24.37 34.08
CA SER A 252 -1.62 24.45 32.75
C SER A 252 -0.65 25.06 31.74
N TYR A 253 -0.70 24.61 30.48
CA TYR A 253 0.05 25.23 29.39
C TYR A 253 -0.34 26.70 29.17
N THR A 254 -1.55 27.12 29.59
CA THR A 254 -1.95 28.54 29.53
C THR A 254 -1.30 29.39 30.61
N ALA A 255 -1.06 28.82 31.79
CA ALA A 255 -0.43 29.52 32.92
C ALA A 255 1.10 29.47 32.85
N ASP A 256 1.64 28.39 32.27
CA ASP A 256 3.05 28.19 32.01
C ASP A 256 3.22 27.73 30.54
N PRO A 257 3.27 28.66 29.57
CA PRO A 257 3.39 28.35 28.15
C PRO A 257 4.68 27.64 27.75
N VAL A 258 5.65 27.56 28.67
CA VAL A 258 6.95 26.95 28.43
C VAL A 258 6.96 25.52 28.96
N ASN A 259 6.55 25.31 30.22
CA ASN A 259 6.71 24.03 30.90
C ASN A 259 5.39 23.37 31.34
N GLY A 260 4.25 24.04 31.25
CA GLY A 260 2.96 23.49 31.67
C GLY A 260 2.58 22.19 30.96
N SER A 261 2.35 21.12 31.71
CA SER A 261 2.05 19.79 31.16
C SER A 261 0.90 19.10 31.93
N LYS A 262 0.03 19.89 32.55
CA LYS A 262 -1.17 19.39 33.23
C LYS A 262 -2.07 18.63 32.23
N ALA A 263 -2.53 17.44 32.59
CA ALA A 263 -3.39 16.59 31.77
C ALA A 263 -4.66 16.22 32.53
N ALA A 264 -5.82 16.31 31.87
CA ALA A 264 -7.10 15.92 32.45
C ALA A 264 -7.17 14.40 32.68
N LEU A 265 -7.85 13.99 33.75
CA LEU A 265 -8.14 12.59 34.05
C LEU A 265 -9.64 12.34 33.86
N TYR A 266 -9.95 11.32 33.07
CA TYR A 266 -11.32 10.86 32.83
C TYR A 266 -11.44 9.39 33.23
N ASN A 267 -12.52 9.07 33.95
CA ASN A 267 -12.90 7.69 34.27
C ASN A 267 -14.02 7.24 33.35
N VAL A 268 -14.19 5.92 33.23
CA VAL A 268 -15.29 5.32 32.48
C VAL A 268 -16.03 4.37 33.39
N THR A 269 -17.33 4.61 33.59
CA THR A 269 -18.19 3.67 34.30
C THR A 269 -18.91 2.79 33.30
N ILE A 270 -19.03 1.50 33.62
CA ILE A 270 -19.70 0.50 32.78
C ILE A 270 -21.07 0.20 33.39
N ASN A 271 -22.12 0.37 32.60
CA ASN A 271 -23.46 -0.06 33.00
C ASN A 271 -23.56 -1.59 32.92
N ALA A 272 -23.89 -2.22 34.05
CA ALA A 272 -23.96 -3.67 34.15
C ALA A 272 -25.07 -4.29 33.27
N ALA A 273 -26.15 -3.55 32.98
CA ALA A 273 -27.32 -4.07 32.27
C ALA A 273 -27.10 -4.17 30.76
N ASP A 274 -26.48 -3.16 30.14
CA ASP A 274 -26.34 -3.04 28.68
C ASP A 274 -24.89 -2.87 28.21
N GLN A 275 -23.92 -2.92 29.13
CA GLN A 275 -22.50 -2.70 28.84
C GLN A 275 -22.20 -1.32 28.22
N SER A 276 -23.10 -0.34 28.34
CA SER A 276 -22.83 1.03 27.92
C SER A 276 -21.72 1.65 28.78
N ARG A 277 -20.90 2.49 28.16
CA ARG A 277 -19.81 3.24 28.83
C ARG A 277 -20.26 4.67 29.04
N MET A 278 -20.04 5.21 30.23
CA MET A 278 -20.27 6.62 30.53
C MET A 278 -18.94 7.28 30.92
N LEU A 279 -18.60 8.35 30.20
CA LEU A 279 -17.42 9.16 30.45
C LEU A 279 -17.66 10.10 31.65
N VAL A 280 -16.77 10.07 32.64
CA VAL A 280 -16.88 10.88 33.87
C VAL A 280 -15.59 11.66 34.08
N PRO A 281 -15.63 13.01 34.17
CA PRO A 281 -14.44 13.79 34.50
C PRO A 281 -13.99 13.49 35.94
N ASN A 282 -12.68 13.35 36.14
CA ASN A 282 -12.08 13.03 37.45
C ASN A 282 -10.85 13.92 37.71
N GLY A 283 -10.99 15.23 37.47
CA GLY A 283 -9.95 16.20 37.71
C GLY A 283 -8.74 16.03 36.78
N TYR A 284 -7.54 15.99 37.34
CA TYR A 284 -6.28 16.00 36.60
C TYR A 284 -5.30 14.99 37.18
N TYR A 285 -4.42 14.45 36.33
CA TYR A 285 -3.28 13.68 36.79
C TYR A 285 -2.37 14.55 37.68
N THR A 286 -1.91 13.99 38.80
CA THR A 286 -0.96 14.71 39.67
C THR A 286 0.43 14.79 39.03
N ALA A 287 1.26 15.73 39.46
CA ALA A 287 2.59 15.93 38.90
C ALA A 287 3.46 14.67 39.06
N GLY A 288 4.15 14.26 38.00
CA GLY A 288 5.03 13.09 37.99
C GLY A 288 4.35 11.75 37.70
N MET A 289 3.04 11.71 37.44
CA MET A 289 2.29 10.48 37.17
C MET A 289 2.38 9.99 35.71
N LEU A 290 2.68 10.87 34.77
CA LEU A 290 2.74 10.56 33.35
C LEU A 290 4.15 10.81 32.82
N TYR A 291 4.64 9.87 32.02
CA TYR A 291 5.84 10.04 31.21
C TYR A 291 5.50 10.91 30.01
N VAL A 292 6.30 11.94 29.75
CA VAL A 292 6.08 12.88 28.65
C VAL A 292 7.27 12.86 27.71
N THR A 293 7.02 12.55 26.44
CA THR A 293 8.00 12.66 25.36
C THR A 293 7.62 13.85 24.47
N ILE A 294 8.52 14.81 24.34
CA ILE A 294 8.34 16.00 23.50
C ILE A 294 9.23 15.87 22.28
N THR A 295 8.63 15.91 21.10
CA THR A 295 9.32 15.85 19.81
C THR A 295 9.20 17.20 19.09
N LYS A 296 10.31 17.65 18.53
CA LYS A 296 10.45 18.83 17.67
C LYS A 296 10.92 18.32 16.31
N ASP A 297 10.22 18.69 15.26
CA ASP A 297 10.61 18.33 13.90
C ASP A 297 11.76 19.22 13.38
N GLU A 298 12.19 18.97 12.15
CA GLU A 298 13.29 19.70 11.52
C GLU A 298 12.99 21.19 11.24
N ASN A 299 11.72 21.60 11.26
CA ASN A 299 11.29 22.98 11.05
C ASN A 299 11.18 23.78 12.37
N TRP A 300 11.25 23.12 13.52
CA TRP A 300 11.14 23.77 14.81
C TRP A 300 12.25 24.81 15.04
N VAL A 301 11.85 26.04 15.41
CA VAL A 301 12.78 27.15 15.69
C VAL A 301 12.94 27.37 17.19
N SER A 302 11.84 27.62 17.90
CA SER A 302 11.85 27.91 19.34
C SER A 302 10.47 27.74 19.97
N GLY A 303 10.40 27.68 21.31
CA GLY A 303 9.13 27.57 22.05
C GLY A 303 8.43 26.23 21.84
N ARG A 304 7.10 26.22 21.97
CA ARG A 304 6.26 25.02 21.78
C ARG A 304 5.63 24.89 20.41
N ALA A 305 5.56 25.96 19.63
CA ALA A 305 4.97 25.89 18.29
C ALA A 305 5.67 24.82 17.43
N GLY A 306 4.91 23.94 16.78
CA GLY A 306 5.42 22.82 15.99
C GLY A 306 5.88 21.61 16.82
N THR A 307 5.68 21.61 18.14
CA THR A 307 6.03 20.45 18.98
C THR A 307 4.89 19.47 19.15
N THR A 308 5.23 18.19 19.27
CA THR A 308 4.32 17.12 19.64
C THR A 308 4.70 16.60 21.03
N GLU A 309 3.73 16.46 21.92
CA GLU A 309 3.91 15.85 23.23
C GLU A 309 3.05 14.58 23.34
N GLU A 310 3.68 13.47 23.75
CA GLU A 310 3.00 12.21 24.04
C GLU A 310 3.09 11.92 25.54
N TYR A 311 1.93 11.67 26.15
CA TYR A 311 1.77 11.40 27.57
C TYR A 311 1.38 9.93 27.76
N LYS A 312 2.18 9.20 28.53
CA LYS A 312 1.96 7.78 28.85
C LYS A 312 1.76 7.57 30.34
N ASP A 313 0.81 6.72 30.69
CA ASP A 313 0.60 6.29 32.08
C ASP A 313 1.68 5.29 32.55
N GLU A 314 1.59 4.84 33.79
CA GLU A 314 2.52 3.88 34.39
C GLU A 314 2.51 2.48 33.73
N ASP A 315 1.45 2.15 32.99
CA ASP A 315 1.33 0.93 32.19
C ASP A 315 1.87 1.10 30.77
N GLY A 316 2.30 2.30 30.40
CA GLY A 316 2.83 2.65 29.08
C GLY A 316 1.74 3.00 28.05
N ARG A 317 0.47 3.11 28.46
CA ARG A 317 -0.64 3.46 27.57
C ARG A 317 -0.62 4.95 27.27
N ALA A 318 -0.74 5.34 26.01
CA ALA A 318 -0.90 6.73 25.64
C ALA A 318 -2.26 7.24 26.16
N VAL A 319 -2.26 8.26 27.02
CA VAL A 319 -3.50 8.84 27.58
C VAL A 319 -3.82 10.20 26.96
N LEU A 320 -2.81 10.86 26.42
CA LEU A 320 -2.93 12.16 25.78
C LEU A 320 -1.82 12.34 24.74
N LYS A 321 -2.19 12.85 23.59
CA LYS A 321 -1.27 13.40 22.60
C LYS A 321 -1.61 14.86 22.35
N ARG A 322 -0.62 15.74 22.42
CA ARG A 322 -0.76 17.17 22.12
C ARG A 322 0.09 17.54 20.92
N VAL A 323 -0.45 18.41 20.08
CA VAL A 323 0.33 19.10 19.06
C VAL A 323 0.11 20.60 19.23
N TYR A 324 1.19 21.37 19.27
CA TYR A 324 1.15 22.80 19.50
C TYR A 324 1.23 23.56 18.17
N SER A 325 0.24 24.39 17.90
CA SER A 325 0.25 25.28 16.74
C SER A 325 0.97 26.59 17.07
N ALA A 326 1.53 27.27 16.07
CA ALA A 326 1.94 28.68 16.18
C ALA A 326 0.73 29.63 16.11
N ASP A 327 -0.45 29.14 15.71
CA ASP A 327 -1.65 29.95 15.59
C ASP A 327 -2.18 30.35 16.98
N SER A 328 -2.22 31.66 17.23
CA SER A 328 -2.79 32.25 18.45
C SER A 328 -4.26 31.89 18.69
N ALA A 329 -5.01 31.55 17.63
CA ALA A 329 -6.41 31.15 17.73
C ALA A 329 -6.58 29.71 18.23
N GLN A 330 -5.64 28.81 17.91
CA GLN A 330 -5.71 27.38 18.26
C GLN A 330 -4.33 26.87 18.72
N PRO A 331 -3.84 27.32 19.88
CA PRO A 331 -2.45 27.11 20.28
C PRO A 331 -2.11 25.65 20.62
N VAL A 332 -3.12 24.81 20.91
CA VAL A 332 -2.92 23.39 21.23
C VAL A 332 -4.05 22.52 20.70
N LEU A 333 -3.68 21.36 20.17
CA LEU A 333 -4.58 20.30 19.75
C LEU A 333 -4.35 19.06 20.63
N SER A 334 -5.23 18.86 21.60
CA SER A 334 -5.16 17.74 22.55
C SER A 334 -6.09 16.62 22.14
N THR A 335 -5.57 15.41 21.97
CA THR A 335 -6.33 14.17 21.76
C THR A 335 -6.16 13.26 22.97
N TYR A 336 -7.25 13.01 23.69
CA TYR A 336 -7.24 12.12 24.87
C TYR A 336 -7.70 10.71 24.49
N TYR A 337 -7.05 9.72 25.10
CA TYR A 337 -7.38 8.31 24.99
C TYR A 337 -7.83 7.83 26.37
N VAL A 338 -9.11 7.49 26.49
CA VAL A 338 -9.73 7.17 27.78
C VAL A 338 -10.06 5.69 27.85
N TYR A 339 -9.50 5.03 28.85
CA TYR A 339 -9.63 3.61 29.08
C TYR A 339 -10.67 3.30 30.15
N ASP A 340 -11.36 2.17 30.01
CA ASP A 340 -12.19 1.61 31.08
C ASP A 340 -11.38 0.88 32.16
N ASP A 341 -12.03 0.49 33.25
CA ASP A 341 -11.40 -0.20 34.39
C ASP A 341 -10.77 -1.56 34.02
N LEU A 342 -11.08 -2.10 32.84
CA LEU A 342 -10.49 -3.32 32.29
C LEU A 342 -9.31 -3.02 31.34
N GLY A 343 -8.98 -1.74 31.14
CA GLY A 343 -7.92 -1.28 30.27
C GLY A 343 -8.32 -1.17 28.80
N ASN A 344 -9.60 -1.35 28.44
CA ASN A 344 -10.03 -1.23 27.05
C ASN A 344 -10.20 0.25 26.67
N LEU A 345 -9.80 0.65 25.46
CA LEU A 345 -10.02 2.01 24.97
C LEU A 345 -11.51 2.25 24.75
N ALA A 346 -12.14 3.09 25.58
CA ALA A 346 -13.58 3.33 25.56
C ALA A 346 -13.97 4.60 24.81
N PHE A 347 -13.16 5.66 24.96
CA PHE A 347 -13.37 6.92 24.26
C PHE A 347 -12.07 7.48 23.71
N ILE A 348 -12.16 8.14 22.56
CA ILE A 348 -11.13 9.07 22.10
C ILE A 348 -11.78 10.43 22.01
N LEU A 349 -11.18 11.42 22.66
CA LEU A 349 -11.64 12.82 22.70
C LEU A 349 -10.69 13.66 21.84
N PRO A 350 -11.05 13.98 20.59
CA PRO A 350 -10.20 14.79 19.73
C PRO A 350 -10.17 16.27 20.17
N PRO A 351 -9.35 17.13 19.52
CA PRO A 351 -9.15 18.50 19.96
C PRO A 351 -10.44 19.32 20.18
N ALA A 352 -11.43 19.20 19.29
CA ALA A 352 -12.69 19.94 19.43
C ALA A 352 -13.59 19.44 20.57
N ALA A 353 -13.32 18.26 21.15
CA ALA A 353 -14.00 17.80 22.36
C ALA A 353 -13.53 18.57 23.61
N ASN A 354 -12.42 19.31 23.54
CA ASN A 354 -11.86 20.12 24.62
C ASN A 354 -11.63 19.32 25.93
N GLY A 355 -10.98 18.16 25.82
CA GLY A 355 -10.67 17.32 26.99
C GLY A 355 -9.81 18.01 28.05
N ASP A 356 -9.05 19.05 27.69
CA ASP A 356 -8.22 19.80 28.63
C ASP A 356 -9.03 20.52 29.73
N ALA A 357 -10.30 20.80 29.49
CA ALA A 357 -11.18 21.44 30.46
C ALA A 357 -11.45 20.57 31.70
N ALA A 358 -11.18 19.25 31.64
CA ALA A 358 -11.51 18.28 32.68
C ALA A 358 -12.96 18.38 33.18
N ALA A 359 -13.87 18.70 32.26
CA ALA A 359 -15.29 18.91 32.51
C ALA A 359 -16.13 17.83 31.82
N THR A 360 -17.42 17.78 32.17
CA THR A 360 -18.38 16.89 31.53
C THR A 360 -18.48 17.22 30.04
N ILE A 361 -18.24 16.21 29.20
CA ILE A 361 -18.40 16.32 27.74
C ILE A 361 -19.88 16.11 27.40
N SER A 362 -20.46 17.03 26.64
CA SER A 362 -21.87 16.96 26.27
C SER A 362 -22.16 15.79 25.32
N GLN A 363 -23.38 15.24 25.37
CA GLN A 363 -23.78 14.16 24.45
C GLN A 363 -23.64 14.56 22.97
N PRO A 364 -24.04 15.78 22.53
CA PRO A 364 -23.77 16.24 21.16
C PRO A 364 -22.28 16.25 20.80
N THR A 365 -21.38 16.63 21.70
CA THR A 365 -19.93 16.58 21.47
C THR A 365 -19.44 15.15 21.31
N LEU A 366 -19.89 14.23 22.18
CA LEU A 366 -19.55 12.81 22.09
C LEU A 366 -19.99 12.20 20.76
N ASP A 367 -21.17 12.57 20.27
CA ASP A 367 -21.74 12.00 19.05
C ASP A 367 -21.16 12.60 17.76
N ASN A 368 -20.76 13.87 17.79
CA ASN A 368 -20.30 14.58 16.59
C ASN A 368 -18.76 14.65 16.45
N TYR A 369 -18.01 14.47 17.53
CA TYR A 369 -16.54 14.57 17.52
C TYR A 369 -15.81 13.36 18.10
N CYS A 370 -16.37 12.62 19.05
CA CYS A 370 -15.63 11.59 19.76
C CYS A 370 -15.82 10.19 19.15
N TYR A 371 -14.78 9.37 19.27
CA TYR A 371 -14.89 7.94 19.00
C TYR A 371 -15.35 7.23 20.27
N GLN A 372 -16.31 6.30 20.14
CA GLN A 372 -16.89 5.59 21.27
C GLN A 372 -16.85 4.08 20.98
N TYR A 373 -16.36 3.32 21.96
CA TYR A 373 -16.16 1.87 21.83
C TYR A 373 -16.79 1.13 23.00
N ARG A 374 -17.37 -0.03 22.70
CA ARG A 374 -17.97 -0.92 23.68
C ARG A 374 -17.52 -2.34 23.43
N TYR A 375 -17.19 -3.03 24.51
CA TYR A 375 -16.72 -4.40 24.54
C TYR A 375 -17.66 -5.29 25.35
N ASP A 376 -17.68 -6.58 25.03
CA ASP A 376 -18.32 -7.60 25.85
C ASP A 376 -17.43 -8.06 27.03
N GLY A 377 -17.93 -9.00 27.85
CA GLY A 377 -17.20 -9.57 28.98
C GLY A 377 -15.95 -10.39 28.61
N ARG A 378 -15.67 -10.60 27.31
CA ARG A 378 -14.44 -11.22 26.78
C ARG A 378 -13.49 -10.16 26.19
N ASN A 379 -13.76 -8.88 26.45
CA ASN A 379 -13.06 -7.72 25.90
C ASN A 379 -13.11 -7.65 24.35
N ARG A 380 -14.11 -8.22 23.67
CA ARG A 380 -14.23 -8.11 22.20
C ARG A 380 -15.05 -6.87 21.85
N LEU A 381 -14.65 -6.10 20.84
CA LEU A 381 -15.34 -4.87 20.42
C LEU A 381 -16.72 -5.22 19.82
N THR A 382 -17.81 -4.93 20.52
CA THR A 382 -19.17 -5.26 20.09
C THR A 382 -19.93 -4.08 19.49
N GLU A 383 -19.55 -2.85 19.84
CA GLU A 383 -20.18 -1.65 19.28
C GLU A 383 -19.12 -0.57 19.10
N LYS A 384 -19.14 0.11 17.96
CA LYS A 384 -18.32 1.31 17.73
C LYS A 384 -19.15 2.43 17.16
N LYS A 385 -18.76 3.66 17.48
CA LYS A 385 -19.32 4.88 16.89
C LYS A 385 -18.19 5.79 16.45
N ILE A 386 -18.25 6.19 15.19
CA ILE A 386 -17.31 7.12 14.54
C ILE A 386 -18.01 8.49 14.47
N PRO A 387 -17.28 9.61 14.65
CA PRO A 387 -17.86 10.95 14.55
C PRO A 387 -18.60 11.18 13.23
N GLY A 388 -19.85 11.65 13.29
CA GLY A 388 -20.68 11.87 12.10
C GLY A 388 -21.37 10.61 11.54
N LYS A 389 -21.17 9.44 12.18
CA LYS A 389 -21.80 8.16 11.84
C LYS A 389 -22.61 7.61 13.03
N GLY A 390 -23.68 6.88 12.77
CA GLY A 390 -24.40 6.14 13.81
C GLY A 390 -23.62 4.94 14.36
N TRP A 391 -24.18 4.25 15.36
CA TRP A 391 -23.55 3.06 15.94
C TRP A 391 -23.48 1.89 14.95
N GLU A 392 -22.34 1.22 14.95
CA GLU A 392 -22.10 -0.05 14.26
C GLU A 392 -22.01 -1.17 15.29
N PHE A 393 -22.70 -2.27 15.02
CA PHE A 393 -22.79 -3.42 15.89
C PHE A 393 -22.00 -4.59 15.30
N MET A 394 -21.35 -5.37 16.16
CA MET A 394 -20.67 -6.61 15.83
C MET A 394 -21.14 -7.73 16.75
N VAL A 395 -21.33 -8.91 16.17
CA VAL A 395 -21.72 -10.13 16.86
C VAL A 395 -20.68 -11.21 16.56
N TYR A 396 -20.27 -11.94 17.59
CA TYR A 396 -19.20 -12.92 17.47
C TYR A 396 -19.69 -14.33 17.81
N ASN A 397 -19.18 -15.34 17.10
CA ASN A 397 -19.36 -16.73 17.48
C ASN A 397 -18.46 -17.14 18.67
N ALA A 398 -18.53 -18.42 19.05
CA ALA A 398 -17.74 -18.97 20.15
C ALA A 398 -16.22 -19.01 19.84
N LEU A 399 -15.84 -19.02 18.56
CA LEU A 399 -14.46 -18.98 18.07
C LEU A 399 -13.90 -17.56 17.92
N ASP A 400 -14.61 -16.55 18.44
CA ASP A 400 -14.22 -15.14 18.37
C ASP A 400 -14.17 -14.55 16.95
N GLN A 401 -14.91 -15.15 16.02
CA GLN A 401 -15.07 -14.64 14.66
C GLN A 401 -16.34 -13.79 14.56
N ILE A 402 -16.27 -12.68 13.83
CA ILE A 402 -17.43 -11.81 13.58
C ILE A 402 -18.40 -12.55 12.65
N THR A 403 -19.62 -12.80 13.10
CA THR A 403 -20.67 -13.48 12.33
C THR A 403 -21.70 -12.50 11.78
N PHE A 404 -21.92 -11.38 12.46
CA PHE A 404 -22.80 -10.33 11.97
C PHE A 404 -22.23 -8.94 12.22
N THR A 405 -22.51 -8.04 11.29
CA THR A 405 -22.36 -6.59 11.47
C THR A 405 -23.62 -5.85 11.03
N GLN A 406 -23.92 -4.75 11.73
CA GLN A 406 -25.03 -3.88 11.34
C GLN A 406 -24.68 -2.42 11.59
N ASP A 407 -24.80 -1.60 10.54
CA ASP A 407 -24.69 -0.14 10.63
C ASP A 407 -26.04 0.55 10.91
N ALA A 408 -26.03 1.89 10.98
CA ALA A 408 -27.22 2.65 11.32
C ALA A 408 -28.27 2.69 10.21
N ASN A 409 -27.86 2.68 8.94
CA ASN A 409 -28.79 2.63 7.82
C ASN A 409 -29.47 1.25 7.74
N GLN A 410 -28.71 0.16 7.87
CA GLN A 410 -29.19 -1.22 7.91
C GLN A 410 -30.19 -1.45 9.04
N ARG A 411 -29.90 -0.89 10.23
CA ARG A 411 -30.80 -0.93 11.40
C ARG A 411 -32.07 -0.10 11.23
N SER A 412 -32.04 0.93 10.38
CA SER A 412 -33.22 1.76 10.10
C SER A 412 -34.18 1.13 9.08
N GLN A 413 -33.81 0.01 8.45
CA GLN A 413 -34.69 -0.72 7.55
C GLN A 413 -35.80 -1.47 8.31
N ASN A 414 -36.90 -1.77 7.62
CA ASN A 414 -38.02 -2.53 8.18
C ASN A 414 -38.43 -3.67 7.22
N PRO A 415 -38.13 -4.95 7.54
CA PRO A 415 -37.40 -5.41 8.73
C PRO A 415 -35.93 -4.92 8.73
N GLN A 416 -35.30 -4.92 9.90
CA GLN A 416 -33.87 -4.58 9.98
C GLN A 416 -33.05 -5.60 9.19
N VAL A 417 -31.92 -5.16 8.66
CA VAL A 417 -30.98 -6.04 7.94
C VAL A 417 -29.63 -6.09 8.65
N TRP A 418 -28.93 -7.21 8.49
CA TRP A 418 -27.59 -7.45 8.97
C TRP A 418 -26.72 -7.97 7.83
N THR A 419 -25.45 -7.58 7.80
CA THR A 419 -24.45 -8.31 7.02
C THR A 419 -23.99 -9.50 7.84
N TYR A 420 -24.00 -10.70 7.27
CA TYR A 420 -23.50 -11.90 7.93
C TYR A 420 -22.26 -12.44 7.24
N MET A 421 -21.42 -13.12 8.02
CA MET A 421 -20.22 -13.81 7.56
C MET A 421 -20.20 -15.23 8.11
N GLN A 422 -19.82 -16.19 7.26
CA GLN A 422 -19.65 -17.58 7.65
C GLN A 422 -18.26 -18.07 7.26
N TYR A 423 -17.77 -19.01 8.07
CA TYR A 423 -16.39 -19.48 8.03
C TYR A 423 -16.33 -20.98 7.84
N ASP A 424 -15.27 -21.49 7.21
CA ASP A 424 -14.99 -22.92 7.18
C ASP A 424 -14.21 -23.41 8.41
N ALA A 425 -13.83 -24.69 8.43
CA ALA A 425 -13.10 -25.32 9.53
C ALA A 425 -11.71 -24.72 9.76
N MET A 426 -11.10 -24.12 8.73
CA MET A 426 -9.84 -23.40 8.85
C MET A 426 -10.07 -21.98 9.36
N GLY A 427 -11.32 -21.53 9.40
CA GLY A 427 -11.81 -20.22 9.82
C GLY A 427 -11.96 -19.24 8.65
N ARG A 428 -11.76 -19.69 7.41
CA ARG A 428 -11.67 -18.86 6.21
C ARG A 428 -13.04 -18.28 5.92
N GLU A 429 -13.11 -17.02 5.54
CA GLU A 429 -14.38 -16.43 5.12
C GLU A 429 -14.82 -17.10 3.81
N VAL A 430 -15.93 -17.84 3.86
CA VAL A 430 -16.47 -18.60 2.72
C VAL A 430 -17.78 -18.05 2.19
N ILE A 431 -18.58 -17.38 3.02
CA ILE A 431 -19.84 -16.75 2.60
C ILE A 431 -20.00 -15.42 3.31
N THR A 432 -20.38 -14.39 2.55
CA THR A 432 -20.98 -13.17 3.10
C THR A 432 -22.36 -12.93 2.48
N GLY A 433 -23.25 -12.28 3.22
CA GLY A 433 -24.57 -11.97 2.71
C GLY A 433 -25.36 -10.98 3.57
N ILE A 434 -26.58 -10.66 3.12
CA ILE A 434 -27.56 -9.87 3.86
C ILE A 434 -28.63 -10.78 4.44
N TRP A 435 -28.87 -10.63 5.74
CA TRP A 435 -29.91 -11.32 6.48
C TRP A 435 -30.91 -10.32 7.04
N SER A 436 -32.19 -10.50 6.76
CA SER A 436 -33.27 -9.68 7.32
C SER A 436 -33.79 -10.30 8.61
N SER A 437 -33.75 -9.56 9.70
CA SER A 437 -34.26 -10.00 11.00
C SER A 437 -35.78 -9.91 11.02
N LEU A 438 -36.45 -10.90 10.41
CA LEU A 438 -37.84 -11.33 10.64
C LEU A 438 -38.13 -12.57 9.78
N GLY A 439 -38.31 -13.73 10.42
CA GLY A 439 -38.84 -14.95 9.81
C GLY A 439 -37.83 -15.79 9.03
N ALA A 440 -36.87 -16.43 9.73
CA ALA A 440 -36.28 -17.64 9.19
C ALA A 440 -37.41 -18.62 8.82
N THR A 441 -37.49 -18.97 7.55
CA THR A 441 -38.46 -19.91 7.01
C THR A 441 -38.44 -21.22 7.82
N GLY A 442 -39.47 -21.47 8.63
CA GLY A 442 -39.84 -22.82 9.11
C GLY A 442 -39.98 -23.04 10.62
N SER A 443 -39.49 -22.18 11.49
CA SER A 443 -39.78 -22.25 12.94
C SER A 443 -40.63 -21.06 13.35
N ALA A 444 -41.75 -21.33 14.02
CA ALA A 444 -42.75 -20.35 14.44
C ALA A 444 -42.11 -19.02 14.86
N ALA A 445 -42.57 -17.94 14.24
CA ALA A 445 -42.34 -16.58 14.72
C ALA A 445 -42.55 -16.56 16.24
N ASP A 446 -41.55 -16.18 17.03
CA ASP A 446 -41.82 -15.74 18.39
C ASP A 446 -42.65 -14.46 18.24
N PRO A 447 -43.95 -14.46 18.59
CA PRO A 447 -44.82 -13.31 18.39
C PRO A 447 -44.44 -12.11 19.29
N ASN A 448 -43.48 -12.28 20.21
CA ASN A 448 -43.11 -11.27 21.19
C ASN A 448 -41.93 -10.36 20.78
N ILE A 449 -41.33 -10.56 19.60
CA ILE A 449 -40.14 -9.80 19.19
C ILE A 449 -40.51 -8.81 18.09
N SER A 450 -40.99 -7.63 18.50
CA SER A 450 -41.36 -6.55 17.58
C SER A 450 -40.17 -5.68 17.14
N THR A 451 -38.99 -5.80 17.77
CA THR A 451 -37.75 -5.10 17.37
C THR A 451 -36.48 -5.90 17.72
N PRO A 452 -35.83 -6.55 16.73
CA PRO A 452 -34.54 -7.24 16.93
C PRO A 452 -33.44 -6.27 17.40
N SER A 453 -32.56 -6.74 18.30
CA SER A 453 -31.41 -5.98 18.83
C SER A 453 -30.14 -6.81 18.73
N ARG A 454 -28.95 -6.18 18.82
CA ARG A 454 -27.65 -6.90 18.84
C ARG A 454 -27.60 -8.01 19.90
N VAL A 455 -28.24 -7.80 21.05
CA VAL A 455 -28.30 -8.79 22.15
C VAL A 455 -29.05 -10.04 21.71
N LEU A 456 -30.14 -9.89 20.94
CA LEU A 456 -30.89 -11.00 20.39
C LEU A 456 -30.06 -11.79 19.36
N GLU A 457 -29.36 -11.10 18.47
CA GLU A 457 -28.48 -11.76 17.49
C GLU A 457 -27.32 -12.51 18.16
N GLN A 458 -26.73 -11.92 19.21
CA GLN A 458 -25.73 -12.61 20.01
C GLN A 458 -26.29 -13.86 20.70
N TRP A 459 -27.54 -13.83 21.14
CA TRP A 459 -28.22 -15.00 21.70
C TRP A 459 -28.42 -16.09 20.64
N LEU A 460 -28.87 -15.74 19.44
CA LEU A 460 -29.02 -16.69 18.33
C LEU A 460 -27.69 -17.35 17.95
N VAL A 461 -26.63 -16.56 17.82
CA VAL A 461 -25.28 -17.09 17.56
C VAL A 461 -24.80 -18.00 18.69
N ASN A 462 -25.05 -17.66 19.95
CA ASN A 462 -24.68 -18.49 21.09
C ASN A 462 -25.50 -19.80 21.14
N TRP A 463 -26.79 -19.75 20.83
CA TRP A 463 -27.63 -20.94 20.72
C TRP A 463 -27.12 -21.88 19.63
N GLN A 464 -26.77 -21.32 18.47
CA GLN A 464 -26.16 -22.07 17.39
C GLN A 464 -24.78 -22.60 17.76
N ALA A 465 -23.99 -21.86 18.54
CA ALA A 465 -22.71 -22.34 19.06
C ALA A 465 -22.85 -23.46 20.12
N GLY A 466 -24.04 -23.64 20.67
CA GLY A 466 -24.40 -24.83 21.45
C GLY A 466 -24.58 -26.09 20.61
N GLN A 467 -24.59 -25.98 19.28
CA GLN A 467 -24.54 -27.10 18.35
C GLN A 467 -23.11 -27.63 18.21
N THR A 468 -22.96 -28.89 17.79
CA THR A 468 -21.65 -29.55 17.65
C THR A 468 -20.80 -29.07 16.45
N ILE A 469 -21.35 -28.21 15.59
CA ILE A 469 -20.73 -27.74 14.35
C ILE A 469 -20.73 -26.21 14.36
N LEU A 470 -19.55 -25.59 14.33
CA LEU A 470 -19.36 -24.13 14.42
C LEU A 470 -18.92 -23.47 13.10
N TRP A 471 -18.73 -24.26 12.05
CA TRP A 471 -18.21 -23.84 10.76
C TRP A 471 -18.90 -24.58 9.61
N LEU A 472 -18.83 -24.01 8.42
CA LEU A 472 -19.30 -24.64 7.20
C LEU A 472 -18.34 -25.73 6.75
N THR A 473 -18.91 -26.82 6.24
CA THR A 473 -18.16 -27.89 5.58
C THR A 473 -18.53 -27.91 4.10
N ARG A 474 -17.59 -28.32 3.25
CA ARG A 474 -17.85 -28.45 1.81
C ARG A 474 -18.95 -29.48 1.58
N ASP A 475 -19.97 -29.07 0.84
CA ASP A 475 -21.06 -29.92 0.38
C ASP A 475 -21.46 -29.51 -1.04
N ASN A 476 -20.93 -30.26 -2.01
CA ASN A 476 -21.14 -29.98 -3.42
C ASN A 476 -22.57 -30.30 -3.91
N SER A 477 -23.43 -30.88 -3.05
CA SER A 477 -24.85 -31.05 -3.38
C SER A 477 -25.67 -29.76 -3.20
N THR A 478 -25.12 -28.77 -2.51
CA THR A 478 -25.76 -27.47 -2.28
C THR A 478 -25.44 -26.46 -3.38
N ALA A 479 -26.29 -25.44 -3.56
CA ALA A 479 -26.04 -24.38 -4.54
C ALA A 479 -24.79 -23.51 -4.21
N THR A 480 -24.45 -23.42 -2.92
CA THR A 480 -23.30 -22.65 -2.42
C THR A 480 -22.02 -23.48 -2.32
N GLY A 481 -22.07 -24.81 -2.45
CA GLY A 481 -20.93 -25.69 -2.22
C GLY A 481 -20.57 -25.91 -0.74
N TYR A 482 -21.43 -25.45 0.18
CA TYR A 482 -21.26 -25.55 1.62
C TYR A 482 -22.54 -26.04 2.30
N ALA A 483 -22.41 -26.91 3.31
CA ALA A 483 -23.53 -27.43 4.07
C ALA A 483 -24.35 -26.29 4.71
N ALA A 484 -25.69 -26.33 4.59
CA ALA A 484 -26.53 -25.22 5.03
C ALA A 484 -26.51 -25.06 6.55
N ILE A 485 -26.01 -23.92 7.03
CA ILE A 485 -26.05 -23.50 8.43
C ILE A 485 -26.65 -22.09 8.46
N ASN A 486 -27.52 -21.80 9.43
CA ASN A 486 -28.08 -20.44 9.60
C ASN A 486 -26.97 -19.44 10.01
N PRO A 487 -27.12 -18.13 9.71
CA PRO A 487 -28.20 -17.51 8.93
C PRO A 487 -28.13 -17.88 7.44
N GLN A 488 -29.29 -17.92 6.78
CA GLN A 488 -29.41 -17.98 5.33
C GLN A 488 -30.07 -16.69 4.86
N GLY A 489 -29.49 -16.03 3.87
CA GLY A 489 -29.97 -14.75 3.34
C GLY A 489 -29.49 -14.49 1.93
N THR A 490 -29.65 -13.27 1.45
CA THR A 490 -29.19 -12.87 0.10
C THR A 490 -27.67 -12.88 0.06
N LEU A 491 -27.07 -13.69 -0.81
CA LEU A 491 -25.61 -13.83 -0.90
C LEU A 491 -24.97 -12.57 -1.49
N LEU A 492 -23.82 -12.19 -0.92
CA LEU A 492 -22.94 -11.14 -1.42
C LEU A 492 -21.66 -11.74 -2.00
N THR A 493 -21.00 -12.64 -1.27
CA THR A 493 -19.83 -13.37 -1.78
C THR A 493 -19.87 -14.85 -1.39
N VAL A 494 -19.27 -15.69 -2.23
CA VAL A 494 -18.92 -17.07 -1.89
C VAL A 494 -17.49 -17.35 -2.33
N ASN A 495 -16.64 -17.78 -1.40
CA ASN A 495 -15.25 -18.15 -1.67
C ASN A 495 -15.08 -19.66 -1.58
N TYR A 496 -14.39 -20.23 -2.55
CA TYR A 496 -14.04 -21.65 -2.62
C TYR A 496 -12.54 -21.80 -2.48
N TYR A 497 -12.11 -22.70 -1.62
CA TYR A 497 -10.70 -23.00 -1.40
C TYR A 497 -10.41 -24.46 -1.71
N ASP A 498 -9.12 -24.80 -1.79
CA ASP A 498 -8.54 -26.15 -1.84
C ASP A 498 -8.67 -26.92 -3.16
N ASP A 499 -9.82 -26.82 -3.83
CA ASP A 499 -10.11 -27.56 -5.06
C ASP A 499 -10.96 -26.77 -6.07
N TYR A 500 -11.00 -27.26 -7.31
CA TYR A 500 -11.78 -26.68 -8.40
C TYR A 500 -13.18 -27.31 -8.56
N ASN A 501 -13.56 -28.22 -7.66
CA ASN A 501 -14.80 -28.98 -7.73
C ASN A 501 -15.88 -28.29 -6.89
N PHE A 502 -16.26 -27.06 -7.28
CA PHE A 502 -17.34 -26.32 -6.65
C PHE A 502 -18.59 -26.22 -7.54
N PRO A 503 -19.81 -26.20 -6.96
CA PRO A 503 -21.05 -26.37 -7.72
C PRO A 503 -21.35 -25.24 -8.71
N GLY A 504 -21.63 -25.64 -9.95
CA GLY A 504 -22.05 -24.74 -11.02
C GLY A 504 -20.92 -23.98 -11.70
N ASN A 505 -19.66 -24.32 -11.45
CA ASN A 505 -18.50 -23.72 -12.11
C ASN A 505 -18.62 -23.84 -13.65
N PRO A 506 -18.79 -22.74 -14.40
CA PRO A 506 -18.88 -22.79 -15.86
C PRO A 506 -17.51 -22.99 -16.53
N TYR A 507 -16.43 -22.85 -15.77
CA TYR A 507 -15.06 -22.75 -16.25
C TYR A 507 -14.24 -24.01 -15.89
N THR A 508 -14.58 -25.15 -16.47
CA THR A 508 -14.01 -26.47 -16.12
C THR A 508 -13.07 -27.08 -17.17
N SER A 509 -12.96 -26.49 -18.36
CA SER A 509 -12.33 -27.11 -19.55
C SER A 509 -11.08 -26.36 -20.03
N PHE A 510 -10.21 -25.94 -19.11
CA PHE A 510 -8.96 -25.27 -19.46
C PHE A 510 -7.84 -26.28 -19.73
N THR A 511 -7.08 -26.03 -20.80
CA THR A 511 -6.09 -26.93 -21.41
C THR A 511 -4.76 -27.05 -20.67
N GLY A 512 -4.70 -26.62 -19.40
CA GLY A 512 -3.56 -26.85 -18.50
C GLY A 512 -4.00 -27.69 -17.30
N SER A 513 -3.14 -28.61 -16.83
CA SER A 513 -3.36 -29.26 -15.54
C SER A 513 -3.26 -28.21 -14.44
N LEU A 514 -4.39 -27.60 -14.08
CA LEU A 514 -4.50 -26.84 -12.84
C LEU A 514 -4.19 -27.80 -11.70
N ILE A 515 -3.20 -27.46 -10.88
CA ILE A 515 -2.82 -28.28 -9.75
C ILE A 515 -3.75 -27.88 -8.61
N PRO A 516 -4.60 -28.79 -8.08
CA PRO A 516 -5.46 -28.48 -6.95
C PRO A 516 -4.61 -27.96 -5.78
N PRO A 517 -4.78 -26.68 -5.39
CA PRO A 517 -3.92 -26.09 -4.39
C PRO A 517 -4.52 -26.25 -3.00
N THR A 518 -3.83 -26.89 -2.05
CA THR A 518 -4.31 -26.88 -0.66
C THR A 518 -4.11 -25.50 -0.04
N GLY A 519 -5.15 -24.96 0.61
CA GLY A 519 -5.10 -23.70 1.35
C GLY A 519 -5.43 -22.45 0.54
N LEU A 520 -5.37 -22.51 -0.79
CA LEU A 520 -5.52 -21.32 -1.66
C LEU A 520 -6.96 -21.16 -2.16
N LEU A 521 -7.34 -19.91 -2.44
CA LEU A 521 -8.62 -19.54 -3.04
C LEU A 521 -8.66 -20.05 -4.48
N THR A 522 -9.58 -20.93 -4.84
CA THR A 522 -9.70 -21.55 -6.17
C THR A 522 -10.86 -20.98 -6.98
N GLY A 523 -11.86 -20.40 -6.32
CA GLY A 523 -12.96 -19.75 -7.00
C GLY A 523 -13.73 -18.77 -6.13
N THR A 524 -14.45 -17.87 -6.79
CA THR A 524 -15.29 -16.86 -6.15
C THR A 524 -16.62 -16.72 -6.89
N LYS A 525 -17.64 -16.33 -6.14
CA LYS A 525 -18.89 -15.74 -6.65
C LYS A 525 -19.06 -14.40 -5.97
N THR A 526 -19.26 -13.32 -6.72
CA THR A 526 -19.49 -11.97 -6.18
C THR A 526 -20.77 -11.38 -6.74
N ALA A 527 -21.73 -11.04 -5.87
CA ALA A 527 -23.01 -10.50 -6.27
C ALA A 527 -22.89 -9.11 -6.90
N ILE A 528 -23.77 -8.81 -7.85
CA ILE A 528 -23.90 -7.48 -8.45
C ILE A 528 -24.80 -6.62 -7.56
N LEU A 529 -24.35 -5.43 -7.21
CA LEU A 529 -25.13 -4.39 -6.54
C LEU A 529 -25.70 -3.45 -7.61
N ASN A 530 -26.95 -3.70 -8.02
CA ASN A 530 -27.61 -2.95 -9.07
C ASN A 530 -27.92 -1.51 -8.64
N SER A 531 -27.95 -0.60 -9.61
CA SER A 531 -28.28 0.81 -9.35
C SER A 531 -29.70 1.00 -8.79
N ASP A 532 -30.65 0.12 -9.14
CA ASP A 532 -32.01 0.13 -8.59
C ASP A 532 -32.08 -0.27 -7.10
N GLY A 533 -30.98 -0.76 -6.53
CA GLY A 533 -30.84 -1.14 -5.12
C GLY A 533 -31.06 -2.63 -4.85
N THR A 534 -31.32 -3.42 -5.89
CA THR A 534 -31.42 -4.87 -5.79
C THR A 534 -30.02 -5.53 -5.80
N ILE A 535 -29.93 -6.71 -5.19
CA ILE A 535 -28.75 -7.58 -5.32
C ILE A 535 -29.04 -8.56 -6.45
N GLY A 536 -28.28 -8.44 -7.54
CA GLY A 536 -28.41 -9.23 -8.76
C GLY A 536 -27.72 -10.60 -8.67
N SER A 537 -27.52 -11.23 -9.83
CA SER A 537 -26.77 -12.48 -9.90
C SER A 537 -25.29 -12.26 -9.56
N MET A 538 -24.56 -13.36 -9.37
CA MET A 538 -23.16 -13.32 -8.97
C MET A 538 -22.23 -13.56 -10.17
N LEU A 539 -21.17 -12.78 -10.24
CA LEU A 539 -20.05 -12.94 -11.18
C LEU A 539 -19.09 -14.00 -10.67
N TRP A 540 -18.60 -14.84 -11.58
CA TRP A 540 -17.66 -15.91 -11.29
C TRP A 540 -16.20 -15.48 -11.36
N GLY A 541 -15.38 -15.96 -10.43
CA GLY A 541 -13.92 -15.95 -10.51
C GLY A 541 -13.33 -17.35 -10.33
N VAL A 542 -12.24 -17.67 -11.04
CA VAL A 542 -11.47 -18.91 -10.87
C VAL A 542 -9.99 -18.58 -10.86
N HIS A 543 -9.25 -19.18 -9.92
CA HIS A 543 -7.85 -18.88 -9.64
C HIS A 543 -7.00 -20.15 -9.78
N GLY A 544 -6.17 -20.19 -10.81
CA GLY A 544 -5.32 -21.31 -11.17
C GLY A 544 -3.89 -21.14 -10.68
N TYR A 545 -3.32 -22.19 -10.08
CA TYR A 545 -1.97 -22.13 -9.52
C TYR A 545 -1.05 -23.19 -10.12
N ASP A 546 0.26 -22.87 -10.12
CA ASP A 546 1.30 -23.86 -10.37
C ASP A 546 1.68 -24.64 -9.10
N GLY A 547 2.63 -25.57 -9.23
CA GLY A 547 3.09 -26.41 -8.11
C GLY A 547 3.77 -25.63 -6.98
N PHE A 548 4.15 -24.36 -7.21
CA PHE A 548 4.70 -23.48 -6.20
C PHE A 548 3.61 -22.69 -5.46
N GLY A 549 2.37 -22.71 -5.93
CA GLY A 549 1.26 -21.94 -5.37
C GLY A 549 1.18 -20.52 -5.92
N ARG A 550 1.82 -20.25 -7.07
CA ARG A 550 1.77 -18.95 -7.75
C ARG A 550 0.56 -18.91 -8.67
N GLU A 551 -0.19 -17.81 -8.68
CA GLU A 551 -1.35 -17.67 -9.55
C GLU A 551 -0.88 -17.53 -11.02
N THR A 552 -1.17 -18.54 -11.83
CA THR A 552 -0.77 -18.60 -13.25
C THR A 552 -1.95 -18.42 -14.19
N LEU A 553 -3.16 -18.47 -13.67
CA LEU A 553 -4.40 -18.31 -14.40
C LEU A 553 -5.41 -17.60 -13.51
N THR A 554 -6.10 -16.61 -14.06
CA THR A 554 -7.31 -16.06 -13.46
C THR A 554 -8.38 -16.01 -14.53
N ILE A 555 -9.57 -16.50 -14.21
CA ILE A 555 -10.74 -16.35 -15.07
C ILE A 555 -11.75 -15.50 -14.31
N LYS A 556 -12.15 -14.36 -14.87
CA LYS A 556 -13.12 -13.46 -14.23
C LYS A 556 -14.27 -13.18 -15.18
N GLN A 557 -15.49 -13.49 -14.76
CA GLN A 557 -16.68 -13.05 -15.46
C GLN A 557 -16.83 -11.53 -15.35
N HIS A 558 -17.23 -10.86 -16.44
CA HIS A 558 -17.42 -9.41 -16.46
C HIS A 558 -18.86 -9.02 -16.80
N TYR A 559 -19.21 -7.76 -16.49
CA TYR A 559 -20.57 -7.22 -16.56
C TYR A 559 -20.85 -6.36 -17.81
N GLN A 560 -19.95 -6.37 -18.79
CA GLN A 560 -20.08 -5.57 -20.02
C GLN A 560 -21.45 -5.79 -20.70
N GLY A 561 -22.11 -4.70 -21.08
CA GLY A 561 -23.45 -4.70 -21.68
C GLY A 561 -24.61 -4.78 -20.68
N GLY A 562 -24.33 -4.94 -19.39
CA GLY A 562 -25.34 -4.99 -18.32
C GLY A 562 -26.31 -6.18 -18.39
N GLN A 563 -27.41 -6.10 -17.64
CA GLN A 563 -28.52 -7.06 -17.73
C GLN A 563 -29.34 -6.83 -19.03
N PRO A 564 -29.69 -7.86 -19.82
CA PRO A 564 -29.45 -9.31 -19.67
C PRO A 564 -28.22 -9.82 -20.46
N ALA A 565 -27.36 -8.92 -20.95
CA ALA A 565 -26.27 -9.26 -21.87
C ALA A 565 -25.15 -10.09 -21.21
N TYR A 566 -24.81 -9.80 -19.96
CA TYR A 566 -23.80 -10.58 -19.24
C TYR A 566 -24.30 -12.03 -18.99
N ASN A 567 -23.48 -13.00 -19.35
CA ASN A 567 -23.70 -14.41 -19.12
C ASN A 567 -22.35 -15.09 -18.85
N THR A 568 -22.32 -16.41 -18.67
CA THR A 568 -21.08 -17.16 -18.40
C THR A 568 -20.11 -17.19 -19.59
N GLY A 569 -20.49 -16.64 -20.74
CA GLY A 569 -19.61 -16.40 -21.89
C GLY A 569 -18.97 -15.01 -21.92
N ASN A 570 -19.24 -14.14 -20.94
CA ASN A 570 -18.59 -12.84 -20.78
C ASN A 570 -17.51 -12.95 -19.71
N TYR A 571 -16.28 -13.23 -20.10
CA TYR A 571 -15.20 -13.45 -19.15
C TYR A 571 -13.83 -13.11 -19.72
N ASP A 572 -12.91 -12.84 -18.82
CA ASP A 572 -11.52 -12.59 -19.12
C ASP A 572 -10.70 -13.77 -18.63
N ILE A 573 -9.77 -14.23 -19.47
CA ILE A 573 -8.75 -15.20 -19.09
C ILE A 573 -7.43 -14.45 -19.03
N THR A 574 -6.84 -14.36 -17.85
CA THR A 574 -5.47 -13.86 -17.65
C THR A 574 -4.56 -15.04 -17.33
N THR A 575 -3.43 -15.14 -18.01
CA THR A 575 -2.37 -16.10 -17.70
C THR A 575 -1.08 -15.37 -17.40
N SER A 576 -0.34 -15.87 -16.43
CA SER A 576 0.91 -15.26 -15.96
C SER A 576 2.01 -16.31 -15.92
N THR A 577 3.19 -15.92 -16.39
CA THR A 577 4.40 -16.72 -16.26
C THR A 577 5.39 -15.97 -15.37
N TYR A 578 6.16 -16.73 -14.62
CA TYR A 578 7.11 -16.20 -13.64
C TYR A 578 8.52 -16.63 -14.02
N ASN A 579 9.48 -15.74 -13.80
CA ASN A 579 10.88 -16.13 -13.81
C ASN A 579 11.22 -16.98 -12.57
N PHE A 580 12.46 -17.44 -12.48
CA PHE A 580 12.92 -18.25 -11.35
C PHE A 580 12.85 -17.49 -10.02
N ASP A 581 13.04 -16.17 -10.05
CA ASP A 581 13.01 -15.26 -8.90
C ASP A 581 11.57 -14.89 -8.46
N ASN A 582 10.57 -15.59 -8.98
CA ASN A 582 9.16 -15.35 -8.66
C ASN A 582 8.65 -13.95 -9.05
N GLN A 583 9.23 -13.35 -10.10
CA GLN A 583 8.76 -12.12 -10.72
C GLN A 583 7.97 -12.45 -11.98
N ILE A 584 6.93 -11.67 -12.28
CA ILE A 584 6.09 -11.87 -13.47
C ILE A 584 6.93 -11.54 -14.71
N ALA A 585 7.17 -12.51 -15.57
CA ALA A 585 7.91 -12.30 -16.82
C ALA A 585 6.98 -11.91 -17.97
N HIS A 586 5.78 -12.49 -18.00
CA HIS A 586 4.80 -12.23 -19.04
C HIS A 586 3.38 -12.45 -18.53
N THR A 587 2.46 -11.58 -18.93
CA THR A 587 1.02 -11.76 -18.78
C THR A 587 0.33 -11.75 -20.13
N SER A 588 -0.67 -12.60 -20.29
CA SER A 588 -1.59 -12.57 -21.44
C SER A 588 -3.00 -12.54 -20.94
N ARG A 589 -3.79 -11.58 -21.39
CA ARG A 589 -5.21 -11.44 -21.09
C ARG A 589 -6.02 -11.52 -22.38
N ALA A 590 -7.00 -12.41 -22.37
CA ALA A 590 -7.98 -12.59 -23.43
C ALA A 590 -9.35 -12.17 -22.89
N HIS A 591 -9.92 -11.12 -23.46
CA HIS A 591 -11.24 -10.60 -23.12
C HIS A 591 -12.29 -11.19 -24.06
N ILE A 592 -13.24 -11.95 -23.52
CA ILE A 592 -14.20 -12.75 -24.29
C ILE A 592 -15.61 -12.26 -23.99
N VAL A 593 -16.32 -11.78 -25.02
CA VAL A 593 -17.66 -11.19 -24.89
C VAL A 593 -18.79 -12.13 -25.30
N SER A 594 -18.48 -13.33 -25.79
CA SER A 594 -19.47 -14.31 -26.23
C SER A 594 -18.96 -15.76 -26.06
N PRO A 595 -19.82 -16.72 -25.67
CA PRO A 595 -19.39 -18.11 -25.46
C PRO A 595 -18.79 -18.73 -26.74
N GLY A 596 -17.60 -19.33 -26.61
CA GLY A 596 -16.93 -20.04 -27.71
C GLY A 596 -16.35 -19.16 -28.82
N SER A 597 -16.31 -17.83 -28.63
CA SER A 597 -15.70 -16.90 -29.59
C SER A 597 -14.19 -16.78 -29.41
N THR A 598 -13.53 -16.24 -30.43
CA THR A 598 -12.19 -15.67 -30.30
C THR A 598 -12.18 -14.55 -29.26
N PRO A 599 -11.05 -14.29 -28.59
CA PRO A 599 -10.92 -13.14 -27.70
C PRO A 599 -11.19 -11.86 -28.47
N LYS A 600 -12.18 -11.06 -28.03
CA LYS A 600 -12.53 -9.78 -28.64
C LYS A 600 -11.35 -8.82 -28.57
N ILE A 601 -10.68 -8.77 -27.41
CA ILE A 601 -9.44 -8.04 -27.19
C ILE A 601 -8.41 -9.01 -26.63
N GLY A 602 -7.21 -8.97 -27.19
CA GLY A 602 -6.03 -9.59 -26.60
C GLY A 602 -5.08 -8.53 -26.06
N ILE A 603 -4.49 -8.81 -24.90
CA ILE A 603 -3.48 -7.97 -24.25
C ILE A 603 -2.32 -8.87 -23.85
N GLY A 604 -1.12 -8.55 -24.31
CA GLY A 604 0.12 -9.19 -23.85
C GLY A 604 1.04 -8.15 -23.24
N THR A 605 1.55 -8.41 -22.04
CA THR A 605 2.58 -7.58 -21.41
C THR A 605 3.79 -8.46 -21.09
N GLN A 606 4.99 -7.97 -21.42
CA GLN A 606 6.25 -8.60 -21.08
C GLN A 606 7.11 -7.66 -20.25
N TYR A 607 7.63 -8.19 -19.14
CA TYR A 607 8.45 -7.44 -18.20
C TYR A 607 9.89 -7.95 -18.26
N TYR A 608 10.84 -7.02 -18.21
CA TYR A 608 12.24 -7.32 -18.05
C TYR A 608 12.76 -6.70 -16.77
N TYR A 609 13.66 -7.43 -16.13
CA TYR A 609 14.31 -7.03 -14.89
C TYR A 609 15.81 -7.18 -15.05
N ASP A 610 16.55 -6.33 -14.35
CA ASP A 610 17.99 -6.50 -14.23
C ASP A 610 18.36 -7.59 -13.23
N HIS A 611 19.67 -7.72 -12.94
CA HIS A 611 20.14 -8.78 -12.06
C HIS A 611 19.79 -8.60 -10.58
N MET A 612 19.25 -7.45 -10.20
CA MET A 612 18.77 -7.13 -8.86
C MET A 612 17.25 -7.10 -8.78
N GLY A 613 16.56 -7.50 -9.85
CA GLY A 613 15.10 -7.56 -9.91
C GLY A 613 14.43 -6.20 -10.14
N ARG A 614 15.18 -5.15 -10.51
CA ARG A 614 14.62 -3.83 -10.84
C ARG A 614 14.04 -3.87 -12.26
N GLN A 615 12.82 -3.35 -12.46
CA GLN A 615 12.14 -3.39 -13.76
C GLN A 615 12.80 -2.44 -14.77
N THR A 616 13.35 -3.00 -15.83
CA THR A 616 14.10 -2.24 -16.86
C THR A 616 13.25 -1.95 -18.09
N GLN A 617 12.34 -2.84 -18.49
CA GLN A 617 11.50 -2.64 -19.67
C GLN A 617 10.09 -3.22 -19.49
N ILE A 618 9.13 -2.55 -20.12
CA ILE A 618 7.74 -3.01 -20.26
C ILE A 618 7.37 -2.98 -21.73
N TRP A 619 7.13 -4.16 -22.30
CA TRP A 619 6.61 -4.32 -23.65
C TRP A 619 5.13 -4.65 -23.59
N LYS A 620 4.34 -4.06 -24.48
CA LYS A 620 2.90 -4.29 -24.52
C LYS A 620 2.40 -4.45 -25.94
N VAL A 621 1.41 -5.32 -26.10
CA VAL A 621 0.65 -5.48 -27.33
C VAL A 621 -0.83 -5.54 -26.97
N VAL A 622 -1.64 -4.76 -27.67
CA VAL A 622 -3.10 -4.78 -27.57
C VAL A 622 -3.67 -4.96 -28.98
N TRP A 623 -4.59 -5.89 -29.16
CA TRP A 623 -5.18 -6.17 -30.47
C TRP A 623 -6.65 -6.58 -30.38
N ASP A 624 -7.41 -6.33 -31.46
CA ASP A 624 -8.79 -6.78 -31.63
C ASP A 624 -8.85 -8.11 -32.40
N GLU A 625 -9.87 -8.92 -32.12
CA GLU A 625 -10.11 -10.24 -32.73
C GLU A 625 -10.12 -10.24 -34.27
N SER A 626 -10.49 -9.13 -34.89
CA SER A 626 -10.60 -9.00 -36.33
C SER A 626 -9.25 -8.87 -37.03
N LEU A 627 -8.14 -8.89 -36.28
CA LEU A 627 -6.80 -8.55 -36.78
C LEU A 627 -5.73 -9.61 -36.46
N THR A 628 -4.66 -9.54 -37.25
CA THR A 628 -3.38 -10.21 -36.92
C THR A 628 -2.72 -9.47 -35.77
N GLN A 629 -2.24 -10.19 -34.76
CA GLN A 629 -1.54 -9.62 -33.62
C GLN A 629 -0.37 -8.74 -34.12
N PRO A 630 -0.34 -7.43 -33.78
CA PRO A 630 0.76 -6.55 -34.16
C PRO A 630 2.02 -6.88 -33.35
N GLY A 631 3.17 -6.37 -33.79
CA GLY A 631 4.38 -6.38 -32.97
C GLY A 631 4.18 -5.60 -31.66
N GLY A 632 4.88 -5.99 -30.60
CA GLY A 632 4.82 -5.27 -29.32
C GLY A 632 5.45 -3.89 -29.40
N THR A 633 4.93 -2.96 -28.61
CA THR A 633 5.50 -1.62 -28.39
C THR A 633 6.22 -1.61 -27.05
N LEU A 634 7.43 -1.06 -27.00
CA LEU A 634 8.12 -0.78 -25.75
C LEU A 634 7.48 0.46 -25.12
N ILE A 635 6.64 0.26 -24.11
CA ILE A 635 5.87 1.33 -23.45
C ILE A 635 6.77 2.16 -22.55
N SER A 636 7.65 1.49 -21.80
CA SER A 636 8.55 2.13 -20.83
C SER A 636 9.88 1.39 -20.76
N GLN A 637 10.99 2.14 -20.73
CA GLN A 637 12.29 1.65 -20.32
C GLN A 637 12.83 2.53 -19.19
N ALA A 638 13.42 1.93 -18.17
CA ALA A 638 13.97 2.65 -17.02
C ALA A 638 15.47 2.42 -16.84
N ASP A 639 16.19 3.52 -16.78
CA ASP A 639 17.59 3.58 -16.42
C ASP A 639 17.72 3.90 -14.93
N TYR A 640 18.59 3.18 -14.23
CA TYR A 640 18.83 3.36 -12.80
C TYR A 640 20.23 3.92 -12.54
N ASN A 641 20.38 4.73 -11.49
CA ASN A 641 21.70 5.16 -11.02
C ASN A 641 22.39 4.05 -10.20
N GLU A 642 23.65 4.28 -9.82
CA GLU A 642 24.49 3.28 -9.15
C GLU A 642 24.00 2.82 -7.77
N ILE A 643 23.00 3.48 -7.16
CA ILE A 643 22.35 3.04 -5.91
C ILE A 643 20.90 2.59 -6.12
N GLY A 644 20.46 2.41 -7.38
CA GLY A 644 19.15 1.86 -7.73
C GLY A 644 17.99 2.86 -7.77
N GLN A 645 18.24 4.18 -7.77
CA GLN A 645 17.18 5.18 -7.97
C GLN A 645 16.87 5.36 -9.47
N LEU A 646 15.66 5.79 -9.81
CA LEU A 646 15.30 6.11 -11.20
C LEU A 646 16.18 7.27 -11.70
N LYS A 647 16.90 7.07 -12.79
CA LYS A 647 17.69 8.13 -13.42
C LYS A 647 16.94 8.72 -14.61
N THR A 648 16.43 7.86 -15.48
CA THR A 648 15.69 8.30 -16.67
C THR A 648 14.63 7.26 -17.00
N LYS A 649 13.41 7.74 -17.26
CA LYS A 649 12.33 6.93 -17.81
C LYS A 649 12.13 7.30 -19.27
N HIS A 650 12.24 6.32 -20.14
CA HIS A 650 12.09 6.44 -21.58
C HIS A 650 10.72 5.93 -22.00
N LEU A 651 9.95 6.75 -22.72
CA LEU A 651 8.57 6.45 -23.07
C LEU A 651 8.40 6.28 -24.58
N HIS A 652 7.69 5.22 -24.94
CA HIS A 652 7.35 4.82 -26.31
C HIS A 652 8.55 4.53 -27.21
N SER A 653 8.73 3.28 -27.62
CA SER A 653 9.64 2.91 -28.70
C SER A 653 9.07 1.77 -29.54
N GLU A 654 9.18 1.92 -30.86
CA GLU A 654 8.84 0.90 -31.86
C GLU A 654 10.09 0.26 -32.48
N ASN A 655 11.29 0.71 -32.11
CA ASN A 655 12.57 0.27 -32.67
C ASN A 655 13.48 -0.35 -31.59
N SER A 656 12.87 -1.07 -30.66
CA SER A 656 13.56 -1.80 -29.58
C SER A 656 14.47 -0.91 -28.73
N GLY A 657 14.00 0.30 -28.41
CA GLY A 657 14.71 1.24 -27.54
C GLY A 657 15.82 2.04 -28.23
N SER A 658 15.88 2.05 -29.57
CA SER A 658 16.87 2.85 -30.30
C SER A 658 16.51 4.34 -30.32
N SER A 659 15.22 4.68 -30.20
CA SER A 659 14.71 6.04 -30.00
C SER A 659 13.43 6.02 -29.20
N PHE A 660 13.16 7.13 -28.50
CA PHE A 660 11.98 7.33 -27.66
C PHE A 660 11.26 8.64 -27.99
N LEU A 661 9.97 8.73 -27.69
CA LEU A 661 9.20 9.96 -27.87
C LEU A 661 9.45 10.97 -26.75
N GLN A 662 9.68 10.48 -25.53
CA GLN A 662 10.01 11.29 -24.35
C GLN A 662 11.04 10.58 -23.50
N ASP A 663 12.12 11.29 -23.16
CA ASP A 663 13.10 10.88 -22.15
C ASP A 663 12.88 11.76 -20.91
N VAL A 664 12.45 11.17 -19.80
CA VAL A 664 12.11 11.87 -18.56
C VAL A 664 13.22 11.63 -17.53
N PRO A 665 14.21 12.55 -17.40
CA PRO A 665 15.24 12.43 -16.37
C PRO A 665 14.67 12.76 -14.98
N TYR A 666 15.23 12.14 -13.94
CA TYR A 666 14.88 12.38 -12.54
C TYR A 666 16.11 12.82 -11.74
N THR A 667 15.88 13.69 -10.76
CA THR A 667 16.92 14.21 -9.85
C THR A 667 16.44 14.19 -8.41
N TYR A 668 17.37 14.14 -7.45
CA TYR A 668 17.05 13.98 -6.03
C TYR A 668 17.87 14.89 -5.11
N ASN A 669 17.33 15.33 -3.98
CA ASN A 669 18.12 15.99 -2.94
C ASN A 669 18.89 14.99 -2.06
N GLU A 670 19.64 15.50 -1.08
CA GLU A 670 20.46 14.70 -0.16
C GLU A 670 19.66 13.72 0.72
N ARG A 671 18.35 13.96 0.86
CA ARG A 671 17.40 13.10 1.58
C ARG A 671 16.79 12.02 0.69
N GLY A 672 17.07 12.05 -0.62
CA GLY A 672 16.49 11.15 -1.61
C GLY A 672 15.12 11.59 -2.12
N TRP A 673 14.64 12.79 -1.78
CA TRP A 673 13.39 13.33 -2.32
C TRP A 673 13.59 13.81 -3.74
N ILE A 674 12.57 13.67 -4.59
CA ILE A 674 12.62 14.14 -5.98
C ILE A 674 12.78 15.67 -5.98
N SER A 675 13.82 16.17 -6.66
CA SER A 675 14.04 17.61 -6.85
C SER A 675 13.61 18.11 -8.23
N ALA A 676 13.52 17.23 -9.22
CA ALA A 676 12.97 17.53 -10.55
C ALA A 676 12.71 16.26 -11.35
N ALA A 677 11.78 16.35 -12.30
CA ALA A 677 11.60 15.37 -13.36
C ALA A 677 11.31 16.06 -14.71
N GLY A 678 11.84 15.49 -15.79
CA GLY A 678 11.73 16.05 -17.13
C GLY A 678 12.80 17.11 -17.44
N ALA A 679 13.08 17.31 -18.72
CA ALA A 679 13.89 18.37 -19.30
C ALA A 679 13.00 19.39 -20.04
N SER A 680 13.56 20.55 -20.38
CA SER A 680 12.81 21.60 -21.09
C SER A 680 12.36 21.22 -22.51
N SER A 681 12.88 20.12 -23.07
CA SER A 681 12.46 19.55 -24.35
C SER A 681 11.28 18.58 -24.21
N ASN A 682 10.94 18.16 -23.00
CA ASN A 682 9.78 17.32 -22.76
C ASN A 682 8.49 18.14 -22.84
N LEU A 683 7.37 17.47 -23.12
CA LEU A 683 6.05 18.12 -23.15
C LEU A 683 5.62 18.61 -21.75
N PHE A 684 6.16 17.98 -20.71
CA PHE A 684 6.01 18.43 -19.33
C PHE A 684 7.31 18.18 -18.53
N SER A 685 7.67 19.13 -17.67
CA SER A 685 8.72 18.97 -16.67
C SER A 685 8.39 19.75 -15.40
N PHE A 686 8.92 19.32 -14.26
CA PHE A 686 8.76 20.02 -12.99
C PHE A 686 10.04 19.98 -12.13
N GLY A 687 10.15 20.95 -11.24
CA GLY A 687 11.15 21.04 -10.18
C GLY A 687 10.51 21.29 -8.83
N LEU A 688 11.03 20.66 -7.78
CA LEU A 688 10.59 20.79 -6.40
C LEU A 688 11.73 21.31 -5.54
N ARG A 689 11.45 22.32 -4.72
CA ARG A 689 12.39 22.88 -3.75
C ARG A 689 11.83 22.77 -2.34
N TYR A 690 12.73 22.45 -1.41
CA TYR A 690 12.43 22.15 -0.01
C TYR A 690 13.21 23.13 0.87
N ASN A 691 14.40 22.73 1.33
CA ASN A 691 15.28 23.49 2.21
C ASN A 691 16.07 24.62 1.51
N SER A 692 15.87 24.82 0.22
CA SER A 692 16.59 25.84 -0.57
C SER A 692 15.69 26.42 -1.66
N PRO A 693 14.58 27.09 -1.28
CA PRO A 693 13.70 27.76 -2.24
C PRO A 693 14.29 29.13 -2.67
N ASP A 694 13.61 29.81 -3.59
CA ASP A 694 13.98 31.18 -3.96
C ASP A 694 13.85 32.18 -2.79
N ALA A 695 14.58 33.30 -2.89
CA ALA A 695 14.62 34.32 -1.83
C ALA A 695 13.22 34.86 -1.51
N GLY A 696 12.85 34.83 -0.22
CA GLY A 696 11.54 35.28 0.27
C GLY A 696 10.50 34.16 0.42
N VAL A 697 10.83 32.92 0.03
CA VAL A 697 10.02 31.72 0.29
C VAL A 697 10.56 31.00 1.52
N THR A 698 9.67 30.47 2.36
CA THR A 698 10.04 29.76 3.59
C THR A 698 10.64 28.39 3.25
N PRO A 699 11.87 28.09 3.69
CA PRO A 699 12.48 26.77 3.49
C PRO A 699 11.84 25.71 4.39
N GLU A 700 11.63 24.53 3.83
CA GLU A 700 11.04 23.38 4.52
C GLU A 700 12.06 22.23 4.64
N PHE A 701 12.29 21.73 5.86
CA PHE A 701 13.31 20.72 6.17
C PHE A 701 12.72 19.36 6.52
N ASN A 702 11.40 19.28 6.71
CA ASN A 702 10.65 18.08 7.12
C ASN A 702 9.91 17.41 5.93
N GLY A 703 10.36 17.63 4.69
CA GLY A 703 9.78 16.99 3.50
C GLY A 703 8.57 17.69 2.88
N ASN A 704 8.05 18.74 3.53
CA ASN A 704 7.15 19.70 2.90
C ASN A 704 7.84 20.37 1.69
N ILE A 705 7.07 20.62 0.64
CA ILE A 705 7.59 21.29 -0.57
C ILE A 705 7.37 22.79 -0.39
N SER A 706 8.45 23.57 -0.35
CA SER A 706 8.36 25.04 -0.29
C SER A 706 7.93 25.64 -1.62
N GLU A 707 8.43 25.09 -2.73
CA GLU A 707 8.17 25.64 -4.06
C GLU A 707 8.10 24.52 -5.10
N MET A 708 7.16 24.64 -6.03
CA MET A 708 7.08 23.84 -7.24
C MET A 708 7.20 24.75 -8.46
N LEU A 709 8.08 24.39 -9.39
CA LEU A 709 8.16 24.98 -10.72
C LEU A 709 7.74 23.93 -11.74
N TYR A 710 7.03 24.32 -12.79
CA TYR A 710 6.79 23.42 -13.92
C TYR A 710 6.74 24.17 -15.24
N LEU A 711 6.92 23.40 -16.31
CA LEU A 711 6.86 23.85 -17.69
C LEU A 711 6.00 22.86 -18.48
N GLY A 712 4.91 23.36 -19.06
CA GLY A 712 4.09 22.65 -20.06
C GLY A 712 4.15 23.38 -21.40
N VAL A 713 3.76 22.71 -22.49
CA VAL A 713 3.77 23.28 -23.85
C VAL A 713 2.84 24.50 -23.94
N HIS A 714 1.64 24.39 -23.38
CA HIS A 714 0.63 25.45 -23.45
C HIS A 714 0.59 26.29 -22.19
N SER A 715 0.76 25.67 -21.03
CA SER A 715 0.84 26.36 -19.74
C SER A 715 2.04 27.29 -19.66
N GLY A 716 3.13 26.98 -20.37
CA GLY A 716 4.41 27.66 -20.24
C GLY A 716 5.00 27.48 -18.83
N SER A 717 5.95 28.34 -18.47
CA SER A 717 6.60 28.29 -17.15
C SER A 717 5.64 28.81 -16.07
N LYS A 718 5.53 28.04 -14.99
CA LYS A 718 4.71 28.35 -13.81
C LYS A 718 5.49 28.02 -12.55
N SER A 719 5.22 28.75 -11.47
CA SER A 719 5.67 28.34 -10.13
C SER A 719 4.62 28.59 -9.06
N PHE A 720 4.76 27.85 -7.96
CA PHE A 720 3.91 27.86 -6.77
C PHE A 720 4.78 27.95 -5.55
N ASN A 721 4.46 28.89 -4.66
CA ASN A 721 5.03 28.97 -3.31
C ASN A 721 4.00 28.41 -2.34
N TYR A 722 4.40 27.44 -1.54
CA TYR A 722 3.54 26.83 -0.54
C TYR A 722 3.90 27.34 0.86
N THR A 723 2.89 27.44 1.72
CA THR A 723 3.08 27.73 3.15
C THR A 723 2.21 26.79 3.95
N TYR A 724 2.75 26.35 5.08
CA TYR A 724 2.12 25.42 5.98
C TYR A 724 1.99 26.03 7.37
N ASP A 725 0.96 25.61 8.09
CA ASP A 725 0.96 25.82 9.54
C ASP A 725 1.90 24.80 10.22
N PRO A 726 2.23 24.99 11.51
CA PRO A 726 3.11 24.06 12.23
C PRO A 726 2.54 22.65 12.46
N LEU A 727 1.34 22.37 11.97
CA LEU A 727 0.74 21.03 11.95
C LEU A 727 0.91 20.37 10.57
N ASN A 728 1.71 20.99 9.68
CA ASN A 728 1.93 20.59 8.29
C ASN A 728 0.66 20.61 7.44
N ARG A 729 -0.32 21.47 7.75
CA ARG A 729 -1.50 21.70 6.89
C ARG A 729 -1.22 22.86 5.94
N LEU A 730 -1.60 22.71 4.69
CA LEU A 730 -1.41 23.74 3.66
C LEU A 730 -2.26 24.98 3.97
N THR A 731 -1.65 26.13 4.28
CA THR A 731 -2.41 27.39 4.48
C THR A 731 -2.45 28.23 3.22
N ASP A 732 -1.42 28.15 2.38
CA ASP A 732 -1.31 28.95 1.18
C ASP A 732 -0.64 28.16 0.06
N ALA A 733 -1.18 28.27 -1.14
CA ALA A 733 -0.54 27.90 -2.39
C ALA A 733 -0.62 29.10 -3.32
N ALA A 734 0.45 29.88 -3.43
CA ALA A 734 0.48 31.09 -4.23
C ALA A 734 1.20 30.84 -5.56
N SER A 735 0.47 30.87 -6.68
CA SER A 735 1.08 30.86 -8.00
C SER A 735 1.70 32.22 -8.32
N THR A 736 2.94 32.23 -8.81
CA THR A 736 3.61 33.46 -9.26
C THR A 736 2.94 34.12 -10.47
N SER A 737 2.10 33.37 -11.19
CA SER A 737 1.25 33.87 -12.27
C SER A 737 -0.08 34.47 -11.79
N ASN A 738 -0.41 34.33 -10.50
CA ASN A 738 -1.70 34.66 -9.88
C ASN A 738 -2.91 33.94 -10.52
N LEU A 739 -2.68 32.82 -11.21
CA LEU A 739 -3.74 32.08 -11.89
C LEU A 739 -4.38 30.97 -11.05
N LEU A 740 -3.71 30.43 -10.05
CA LEU A 740 -4.16 29.23 -9.33
C LEU A 740 -3.90 29.32 -7.82
N ASN A 741 -4.10 30.50 -7.23
CA ASN A 741 -3.79 30.68 -5.81
C ASN A 741 -4.90 30.09 -4.93
N GLU A 742 -4.52 29.46 -3.83
CA GLU A 742 -5.42 29.03 -2.74
C GLU A 742 -4.94 29.57 -1.39
N HIS A 743 -5.86 30.12 -0.60
CA HIS A 743 -5.65 30.51 0.79
C HIS A 743 -6.68 29.79 1.66
N ILE A 744 -6.22 29.06 2.67
CA ILE A 744 -7.03 28.08 3.41
C ILE A 744 -6.98 28.34 4.92
N GLY A 745 -8.15 28.33 5.55
CA GLY A 745 -8.30 28.33 7.02
C GLY A 745 -8.86 27.01 7.51
N TYR A 746 -8.50 26.61 8.74
CA TYR A 746 -8.95 25.36 9.36
C TYR A 746 -9.48 25.56 10.78
N ASN A 747 -10.35 24.64 11.24
CA ASN A 747 -10.66 24.49 12.66
C ASN A 747 -9.75 23.44 13.35
N MET A 748 -9.98 23.20 14.65
CA MET A 748 -9.18 22.28 15.48
C MET A 748 -9.22 20.82 15.01
N MET A 749 -10.24 20.41 14.24
CA MET A 749 -10.37 19.07 13.68
C MET A 749 -9.80 18.99 12.26
N GLY A 750 -9.17 20.05 11.76
CA GLY A 750 -8.67 20.11 10.38
C GLY A 750 -9.75 20.29 9.32
N ASN A 751 -10.99 20.62 9.70
CA ASN A 751 -12.02 20.99 8.73
C ASN A 751 -11.71 22.37 8.13
N ILE A 752 -11.84 22.53 6.82
CA ILE A 752 -11.70 23.83 6.14
C ILE A 752 -12.79 24.79 6.62
N THR A 753 -12.42 25.99 7.08
CA THR A 753 -13.36 27.04 7.49
C THR A 753 -13.50 28.13 6.43
N ALA A 754 -12.44 28.37 5.68
CA ALA A 754 -12.40 29.29 4.55
C ALA A 754 -11.47 28.78 3.46
N LEU A 755 -11.84 29.00 2.20
CA LEU A 755 -11.01 28.71 1.02
C LEU A 755 -11.18 29.85 0.00
N THR A 756 -10.13 30.63 -0.20
CA THR A 756 -10.10 31.69 -1.22
C THR A 756 -9.29 31.23 -2.40
N ARG A 757 -9.89 31.24 -3.59
CA ARG A 757 -9.25 31.00 -4.88
C ARG A 757 -9.19 32.28 -5.69
N THR A 758 -8.07 32.52 -6.35
CA THR A 758 -7.93 33.59 -7.36
C THR A 758 -7.49 33.00 -8.70
N GLY A 759 -7.71 33.76 -9.78
CA GLY A 759 -7.31 33.37 -11.13
C GLY A 759 -8.34 32.53 -11.88
N GLY A 760 -8.01 31.29 -12.25
CA GLY A 760 -8.73 30.45 -13.21
C GLY A 760 -10.12 29.98 -12.80
N SER A 761 -10.40 29.88 -11.50
CA SER A 761 -11.72 29.60 -10.93
C SER A 761 -11.88 30.37 -9.60
N PRO A 762 -12.07 31.69 -9.64
CA PRO A 762 -12.02 32.52 -8.45
C PRO A 762 -13.25 32.26 -7.57
N ALA A 763 -13.03 32.13 -6.26
CA ALA A 763 -14.09 31.90 -5.28
C ALA A 763 -13.63 32.36 -3.90
N VAL A 764 -14.56 32.85 -3.07
CA VAL A 764 -14.29 33.14 -1.65
C VAL A 764 -15.26 32.31 -0.84
N LEU A 765 -14.83 31.10 -0.51
CA LEU A 765 -15.68 30.10 0.12
C LEU A 765 -15.60 30.19 1.64
N ALA A 766 -16.75 30.26 2.31
CA ALA A 766 -16.85 30.12 3.76
C ALA A 766 -17.74 28.92 4.11
N TYR A 767 -17.27 28.10 5.05
CA TYR A 767 -17.82 26.78 5.36
C TYR A 767 -18.54 26.82 6.71
N ILE A 768 -19.77 26.31 6.74
CA ILE A 768 -20.59 26.21 7.94
C ILE A 768 -20.92 24.74 8.17
N TYR A 769 -20.62 24.24 9.36
CA TYR A 769 -20.84 22.85 9.77
C TYR A 769 -22.09 22.72 10.62
N TYR A 770 -22.67 21.52 10.61
CA TYR A 770 -23.87 21.20 11.40
C TYR A 770 -23.68 21.47 12.91
N ASN A 771 -24.81 21.60 13.60
CA ASN A 771 -24.88 21.80 15.05
C ASN A 771 -24.13 23.07 15.53
N GLY A 772 -24.25 24.17 14.78
CA GLY A 772 -23.59 25.43 15.13
C GLY A 772 -22.06 25.33 15.07
N ASN A 773 -21.54 24.66 14.04
CA ASN A 773 -20.13 24.31 13.88
C ASN A 773 -19.57 23.30 14.89
N GLN A 774 -20.42 22.48 15.51
CA GLN A 774 -20.05 21.40 16.43
C GLN A 774 -20.11 20.01 15.77
N SER A 775 -19.81 19.93 14.47
CA SER A 775 -19.76 18.68 13.71
C SER A 775 -18.65 18.70 12.67
N ASN A 776 -18.26 17.51 12.19
CA ASN A 776 -17.41 17.34 11.02
C ASN A 776 -18.22 17.33 9.70
N GLN A 777 -19.55 17.24 9.77
CA GLN A 777 -20.44 17.28 8.60
C GLN A 777 -20.66 18.72 8.14
N LEU A 778 -20.33 18.99 6.87
CA LEU A 778 -20.50 20.29 6.24
C LEU A 778 -21.98 20.55 6.01
N GLN A 779 -22.53 21.68 6.45
CA GLN A 779 -23.94 22.04 6.27
C GLN A 779 -24.13 22.93 5.05
N THR A 780 -23.41 24.05 4.98
CA THR A 780 -23.48 24.98 3.85
C THR A 780 -22.11 25.57 3.53
N VAL A 781 -21.97 25.99 2.28
CA VAL A 781 -20.85 26.81 1.80
C VAL A 781 -21.44 28.07 1.19
N THR A 782 -20.86 29.21 1.51
CA THR A 782 -21.16 30.47 0.83
C THR A 782 -20.00 30.87 -0.07
N ASN A 783 -20.29 31.53 -1.19
CA ASN A 783 -19.29 32.16 -2.04
C ASN A 783 -19.52 33.67 -2.03
N ASN A 784 -18.55 34.44 -1.55
CA ASN A 784 -18.70 35.89 -1.33
C ASN A 784 -19.95 36.25 -0.51
N GLY A 785 -20.22 35.48 0.56
CA GLY A 785 -21.38 35.68 1.45
C GLY A 785 -22.73 35.24 0.89
N THR A 786 -22.79 34.78 -0.36
CA THR A 786 -24.02 34.25 -0.98
C THR A 786 -24.05 32.73 -0.87
N ALA A 787 -25.22 32.14 -0.60
CA ALA A 787 -25.37 30.68 -0.57
C ALA A 787 -24.85 30.04 -1.86
N TYR A 788 -23.93 29.10 -1.73
CA TYR A 788 -23.27 28.44 -2.86
C TYR A 788 -23.54 26.94 -2.87
N LYS A 789 -23.33 26.28 -1.73
CA LYS A 789 -23.69 24.86 -1.55
C LYS A 789 -24.42 24.57 -0.24
N SER A 790 -25.27 23.54 -0.22
CA SER A 790 -26.00 23.02 0.96
C SER A 790 -26.09 21.49 0.93
N TYR A 791 -25.66 20.86 2.02
CA TYR A 791 -25.52 19.42 2.13
C TYR A 791 -26.52 18.82 3.11
N THR A 792 -26.90 17.57 2.89
CA THR A 792 -27.65 16.72 3.82
C THR A 792 -26.95 15.37 3.95
N TYR A 793 -27.20 14.62 5.03
CA TYR A 793 -26.54 13.34 5.29
C TYR A 793 -27.52 12.25 5.72
N ASP A 794 -27.16 10.99 5.46
CA ASP A 794 -27.85 9.83 6.02
C ASP A 794 -27.30 9.42 7.41
N ASN A 795 -27.82 8.33 8.00
CA ASN A 795 -27.39 7.88 9.34
C ASN A 795 -25.97 7.29 9.37
N ASN A 796 -25.41 6.95 8.21
CA ASN A 796 -24.03 6.50 8.08
C ASN A 796 -23.05 7.65 7.82
N GLY A 797 -23.55 8.88 7.69
CA GLY A 797 -22.74 10.07 7.45
C GLY A 797 -22.38 10.27 5.98
N ASN A 798 -23.13 9.69 5.04
CA ASN A 798 -22.95 9.91 3.61
C ASN A 798 -23.68 11.17 3.16
N ALA A 799 -23.04 12.05 2.40
CA ALA A 799 -23.69 13.23 1.85
C ALA A 799 -24.75 12.84 0.80
N THR A 800 -26.02 13.07 1.09
CA THR A 800 -27.17 12.71 0.21
C THR A 800 -27.50 13.79 -0.82
N SER A 801 -26.72 14.88 -0.87
CA SER A 801 -26.78 15.89 -1.92
C SER A 801 -25.38 16.29 -2.42
N ASP A 802 -25.30 16.82 -3.64
CA ASP A 802 -24.06 17.33 -4.26
C ASP A 802 -23.72 18.78 -3.85
N GLY A 803 -24.51 19.32 -2.92
CA GLY A 803 -24.39 20.68 -2.48
C GLY A 803 -25.12 21.71 -3.34
N ASN A 804 -25.55 21.45 -4.58
CA ASN A 804 -26.05 22.54 -5.44
C ASN A 804 -27.48 23.02 -5.11
N THR A 805 -27.81 24.24 -5.52
CA THR A 805 -29.11 24.91 -5.29
C THR A 805 -30.28 24.26 -6.02
N VAL A 806 -30.02 23.55 -7.14
CA VAL A 806 -30.95 22.61 -7.75
C VAL A 806 -30.54 21.22 -7.25
N SER A 807 -31.15 20.79 -6.14
CA SER A 807 -30.68 19.65 -5.35
C SER A 807 -30.60 18.38 -6.18
N LYS A 808 -29.38 17.91 -6.47
CA LYS A 808 -29.19 16.51 -6.83
C LYS A 808 -29.29 15.66 -5.58
N THR A 809 -30.06 14.57 -5.65
CA THR A 809 -30.14 13.57 -4.59
C THR A 809 -29.20 12.42 -4.91
N ILE A 810 -28.34 12.06 -3.97
CA ILE A 810 -27.41 10.95 -4.05
C ILE A 810 -27.93 9.83 -3.17
N ASN A 811 -28.20 8.67 -3.77
CA ASN A 811 -28.54 7.45 -3.03
C ASN A 811 -27.33 6.54 -2.96
N TYR A 812 -27.14 5.87 -1.83
CA TYR A 812 -26.01 4.97 -1.58
C TYR A 812 -26.45 3.50 -1.57
N ASN A 813 -25.50 2.60 -1.85
CA ASN A 813 -25.65 1.16 -1.64
C ASN A 813 -25.22 0.75 -0.22
N LEU A 814 -25.26 -0.55 0.07
CA LEU A 814 -24.87 -1.12 1.38
C LEU A 814 -23.39 -0.93 1.75
N LEU A 815 -22.53 -0.59 0.79
CA LEU A 815 -21.11 -0.31 0.98
C LEU A 815 -20.84 1.19 1.19
N ASN A 816 -21.88 2.02 1.26
CA ASN A 816 -21.79 3.48 1.30
C ASN A 816 -21.15 4.09 0.03
N LEU A 817 -21.33 3.44 -1.14
CA LEU A 817 -20.95 3.97 -2.46
C LEU A 817 -22.17 4.54 -3.20
N PRO A 818 -22.03 5.65 -3.96
CA PRO A 818 -23.14 6.24 -4.72
C PRO A 818 -23.71 5.24 -5.73
N ARG A 819 -25.02 5.00 -5.75
CA ARG A 819 -25.70 4.11 -6.72
C ARG A 819 -26.58 4.84 -7.73
N THR A 820 -27.21 5.95 -7.33
CA THR A 820 -27.98 6.80 -8.25
C THR A 820 -27.88 8.27 -7.86
N VAL A 821 -27.95 9.11 -8.88
CA VAL A 821 -27.96 10.57 -8.77
C VAL A 821 -29.17 11.07 -9.55
N THR A 822 -30.07 11.80 -8.89
CA THR A 822 -31.28 12.32 -9.53
C THR A 822 -31.43 13.81 -9.30
N ASN A 823 -32.08 14.50 -10.22
CA ASN A 823 -32.61 15.85 -10.02
C ASN A 823 -34.14 15.77 -10.00
N GLY A 824 -34.70 15.74 -8.79
CA GLY A 824 -36.09 15.32 -8.59
C GLY A 824 -36.30 13.88 -9.10
N ALA A 825 -37.27 13.70 -10.00
CA ALA A 825 -37.53 12.41 -10.65
C ALA A 825 -36.63 12.12 -11.86
N THR A 826 -35.81 13.08 -12.29
CA THR A 826 -34.94 12.93 -13.48
C THR A 826 -33.66 12.20 -13.08
N PRO A 827 -33.36 11.01 -13.63
CA PRO A 827 -32.07 10.36 -13.41
C PRO A 827 -30.97 11.12 -14.14
N LEU A 828 -29.84 11.36 -13.45
CA LEU A 828 -28.66 11.99 -14.01
C LEU A 828 -27.51 11.00 -14.18
N ALA A 829 -27.29 10.17 -13.16
CA ALA A 829 -26.31 9.09 -13.23
C ALA A 829 -26.75 7.87 -12.43
N SER A 830 -26.23 6.72 -12.82
CA SER A 830 -26.42 5.45 -12.10
C SER A 830 -25.12 4.65 -12.11
N TYR A 831 -24.85 3.98 -11.01
CA TYR A 831 -23.62 3.23 -10.78
C TYR A 831 -23.97 1.82 -10.34
N THR A 832 -23.32 0.84 -10.94
CA THR A 832 -23.42 -0.57 -10.59
C THR A 832 -22.05 -1.05 -10.11
N TYR A 833 -22.04 -1.78 -8.99
CA TYR A 833 -20.82 -2.32 -8.39
C TYR A 833 -20.94 -3.82 -8.21
N ASP A 834 -19.83 -4.49 -7.96
CA ASP A 834 -19.86 -5.79 -7.31
C ASP A 834 -19.95 -5.64 -5.78
N ALA A 835 -20.24 -6.73 -5.07
CA ALA A 835 -20.37 -6.76 -3.62
C ALA A 835 -19.05 -6.55 -2.86
N THR A 836 -17.91 -6.50 -3.55
CA THR A 836 -16.60 -6.11 -2.97
C THR A 836 -16.31 -4.62 -3.14
N GLY A 837 -17.13 -3.91 -3.92
CA GLY A 837 -17.05 -2.47 -4.13
C GLY A 837 -16.39 -2.05 -5.44
N HIS A 838 -16.08 -2.96 -6.36
CA HIS A 838 -15.58 -2.55 -7.68
C HIS A 838 -16.71 -2.01 -8.53
N LYS A 839 -16.47 -0.85 -9.13
CA LYS A 839 -17.39 -0.27 -10.10
C LYS A 839 -17.38 -1.12 -11.37
N LEU A 840 -18.57 -1.57 -11.79
CA LEU A 840 -18.77 -2.38 -12.99
C LEU A 840 -19.32 -1.54 -14.14
N GLN A 841 -20.15 -0.55 -13.84
CA GLN A 841 -20.79 0.31 -14.84
C GLN A 841 -21.15 1.68 -14.26
N ASN A 842 -21.00 2.72 -15.07
CA ASN A 842 -21.59 4.05 -14.86
C ASN A 842 -22.45 4.39 -16.09
N THR A 843 -23.69 4.80 -15.90
CA THR A 843 -24.49 5.44 -16.95
C THR A 843 -24.81 6.88 -16.58
N GLY A 844 -24.41 7.81 -17.44
CA GLY A 844 -24.48 9.25 -17.23
C GLY A 844 -24.92 10.04 -18.47
N SER A 845 -24.72 11.36 -18.44
CA SER A 845 -25.09 12.25 -19.57
C SER A 845 -24.25 12.04 -20.83
N ASP A 846 -23.10 11.38 -20.71
CA ASP A 846 -22.13 11.11 -21.76
C ASP A 846 -21.99 9.59 -22.06
N GLY A 847 -23.04 8.84 -21.75
CA GLY A 847 -23.22 7.45 -22.17
C GLY A 847 -23.08 6.43 -21.05
N THR A 848 -23.03 5.16 -21.44
CA THR A 848 -22.81 4.03 -20.53
C THR A 848 -21.37 3.57 -20.65
N TRP A 849 -20.66 3.58 -19.53
CA TRP A 849 -19.28 3.17 -19.35
C TRP A 849 -19.24 1.85 -18.60
N ASP A 850 -18.74 0.80 -19.26
CA ASP A 850 -18.47 -0.50 -18.65
C ASP A 850 -16.98 -0.58 -18.26
N TYR A 851 -16.72 -1.05 -17.03
CA TYR A 851 -15.38 -1.16 -16.45
C TYR A 851 -15.05 -2.64 -16.25
N ILE A 852 -13.95 -3.09 -16.86
CA ILE A 852 -13.50 -4.48 -16.79
C ILE A 852 -11.99 -4.49 -16.52
N ASP A 853 -11.59 -4.31 -15.26
CA ASP A 853 -10.18 -4.32 -14.80
C ASP A 853 -9.24 -3.56 -15.76
N GLY A 854 -9.67 -2.36 -16.18
CA GLY A 854 -8.91 -1.49 -17.07
C GLY A 854 -9.13 -1.58 -18.57
N ILE A 855 -9.98 -2.48 -19.02
CA ILE A 855 -10.68 -2.32 -20.30
C ILE A 855 -11.90 -1.44 -20.00
N VAL A 856 -12.05 -0.37 -20.76
CA VAL A 856 -13.18 0.55 -20.65
C VAL A 856 -13.90 0.60 -21.98
N VAL A 857 -15.20 0.36 -21.95
CA VAL A 857 -16.08 0.43 -23.12
C VAL A 857 -17.15 1.46 -22.85
N ASN A 858 -17.18 2.54 -23.63
CA ASN A 858 -18.25 3.52 -23.58
C ASN A 858 -19.16 3.38 -24.80
N ASN A 859 -20.47 3.41 -24.56
CA ASN A 859 -21.49 3.53 -25.58
C ASN A 859 -22.23 4.87 -25.40
N PHE A 860 -22.00 5.79 -26.32
CA PHE A 860 -22.65 7.09 -26.36
C PHE A 860 -23.38 7.29 -27.68
N SER A 861 -24.71 7.40 -27.62
CA SER A 861 -25.59 7.58 -28.80
C SER A 861 -25.32 6.59 -29.95
N GLY A 862 -24.91 5.35 -29.63
CA GLY A 862 -24.60 4.30 -30.61
C GLY A 862 -23.17 4.32 -31.14
N THR A 863 -22.32 5.26 -30.70
CA THR A 863 -20.87 5.25 -30.96
C THR A 863 -20.18 4.52 -29.82
N ILE A 864 -19.37 3.51 -30.17
CA ILE A 864 -18.57 2.76 -29.19
C ILE A 864 -17.16 3.35 -29.17
N THR A 865 -16.75 3.85 -28.01
CA THR A 865 -15.34 4.15 -27.73
C THR A 865 -14.79 3.08 -26.80
N GLN A 866 -13.56 2.67 -27.04
CA GLN A 866 -12.92 1.62 -26.26
C GLN A 866 -11.45 1.95 -26.06
N PHE A 867 -10.98 1.77 -24.85
CA PHE A 867 -9.56 1.79 -24.56
C PHE A 867 -9.18 0.75 -23.53
N VAL A 868 -7.91 0.38 -23.57
CA VAL A 868 -7.26 -0.48 -22.60
C VAL A 868 -6.23 0.35 -21.88
N GLN A 869 -6.31 0.43 -20.57
CA GLN A 869 -5.33 1.21 -19.84
C GLN A 869 -3.98 0.50 -19.76
N THR A 870 -2.93 1.30 -19.69
CA THR A 870 -1.54 0.86 -19.72
C THR A 870 -0.77 1.45 -18.57
N GLU A 871 0.45 0.95 -18.43
CA GLU A 871 1.39 1.26 -17.36
C GLU A 871 1.77 2.76 -17.35
N GLU A 872 1.76 3.38 -18.53
CA GLU A 872 2.15 4.79 -18.71
C GLU A 872 1.03 5.64 -19.33
N GLY A 873 -0.22 5.15 -19.38
CA GLY A 873 -1.33 5.84 -20.06
C GLY A 873 -2.42 4.89 -20.53
N ARG A 874 -2.84 4.93 -21.79
CA ARG A 874 -3.87 4.05 -22.36
C ARG A 874 -3.65 3.71 -23.84
N ALA A 875 -4.23 2.63 -24.30
CA ALA A 875 -4.30 2.23 -25.70
C ALA A 875 -5.74 2.43 -26.20
N VAL A 876 -5.95 3.40 -27.09
CA VAL A 876 -7.27 3.78 -27.62
C VAL A 876 -7.49 3.11 -28.97
N LEU A 877 -8.67 2.51 -29.16
CA LEU A 877 -9.05 1.93 -30.45
C LEU A 877 -9.40 3.05 -31.44
N GLN A 878 -8.66 3.16 -32.55
CA GLN A 878 -8.97 4.06 -33.66
C GLN A 878 -9.10 3.27 -34.96
N GLY A 879 -10.29 3.26 -35.54
CA GLY A 879 -10.60 2.42 -36.69
C GLY A 879 -10.52 0.95 -36.32
N THR A 880 -9.41 0.29 -36.67
CA THR A 880 -9.17 -1.13 -36.32
C THR A 880 -7.94 -1.33 -35.44
N THR A 881 -7.08 -0.31 -35.26
CA THR A 881 -5.81 -0.45 -34.53
C THR A 881 -5.83 0.26 -33.19
N TYR A 882 -5.11 -0.27 -32.21
CA TYR A 882 -4.88 0.42 -30.94
C TYR A 882 -3.71 1.40 -31.07
N HIS A 883 -3.94 2.64 -30.68
CA HIS A 883 -2.94 3.70 -30.60
C HIS A 883 -2.63 3.98 -29.14
N TYR A 884 -1.34 4.04 -28.80
CA TYR A 884 -0.89 4.28 -27.43
C TYR A 884 -0.81 5.77 -27.14
N GLU A 885 -1.49 6.18 -26.09
CA GLU A 885 -1.45 7.50 -25.47
C GLU A 885 -0.75 7.37 -24.11
N TYR A 886 0.11 8.32 -23.79
CA TYR A 886 0.97 8.33 -22.62
C TYR A 886 0.67 9.54 -21.75
N ASN A 887 0.80 9.39 -20.43
CA ASN A 887 0.56 10.43 -19.44
C ASN A 887 1.87 10.86 -18.77
N LEU A 888 2.22 12.13 -18.90
CA LEU A 888 3.26 12.78 -18.12
C LEU A 888 2.64 13.32 -16.82
N LYS A 889 3.15 12.83 -15.69
CA LYS A 889 2.60 13.07 -14.36
C LYS A 889 3.50 13.98 -13.53
N ASP A 890 2.91 14.74 -12.61
CA ASP A 890 3.68 15.40 -11.53
C ASP A 890 4.03 14.42 -10.40
N HIS A 891 4.68 14.92 -9.34
CA HIS A 891 5.13 14.08 -8.20
C HIS A 891 3.99 13.44 -7.41
N LEU A 892 2.75 13.91 -7.55
CA LEU A 892 1.55 13.35 -6.91
C LEU A 892 0.86 12.31 -7.82
N GLY A 893 1.36 12.12 -9.04
CA GLY A 893 0.71 11.30 -10.04
C GLY A 893 -0.44 12.01 -10.77
N ASN A 894 -0.60 13.33 -10.65
CA ASN A 894 -1.60 14.05 -11.43
C ASN A 894 -1.18 14.06 -12.89
N VAL A 895 -2.11 13.76 -13.81
CA VAL A 895 -1.83 13.86 -15.25
C VAL A 895 -1.73 15.33 -15.63
N ARG A 896 -0.55 15.77 -16.07
CA ARG A 896 -0.28 17.18 -16.44
C ARG A 896 -0.27 17.39 -17.94
N ALA A 897 0.22 16.40 -18.68
CA ALA A 897 0.11 16.33 -20.13
C ALA A 897 -0.11 14.90 -20.57
N SER A 898 -0.88 14.70 -21.63
CA SER A 898 -0.98 13.43 -22.34
C SER A 898 -0.48 13.61 -23.76
N PHE A 899 0.16 12.59 -24.33
CA PHE A 899 0.70 12.64 -25.68
C PHE A 899 0.57 11.30 -26.41
N ASP A 900 0.58 11.37 -27.74
CA ASP A 900 0.69 10.21 -28.62
C ASP A 900 1.81 10.41 -29.65
N LYS A 901 1.94 9.44 -30.54
CA LYS A 901 2.80 9.56 -31.72
C LYS A 901 2.01 10.25 -32.83
N ASP A 902 2.50 11.38 -33.32
CA ASP A 902 1.94 12.04 -34.50
C ASP A 902 2.07 11.11 -35.71
N PRO A 903 0.97 10.71 -36.38
CA PRO A 903 1.01 9.82 -37.54
C PRO A 903 1.71 10.45 -38.75
N THR A 904 1.88 11.78 -38.79
CA THR A 904 2.49 12.51 -39.90
C THR A 904 3.99 12.71 -39.68
N THR A 905 4.38 13.18 -38.49
CA THR A 905 5.78 13.53 -38.19
C THR A 905 6.55 12.43 -37.49
N GLY A 906 5.85 11.48 -36.86
CA GLY A 906 6.45 10.43 -36.03
C GLY A 906 6.99 10.92 -34.68
N ASN A 907 6.83 12.20 -34.36
CA ASN A 907 7.26 12.80 -33.09
C ASN A 907 6.17 12.76 -32.03
N ALA A 908 6.52 13.11 -30.78
CA ALA A 908 5.56 13.25 -29.70
C ALA A 908 4.60 14.42 -30.01
N ARG A 909 3.30 14.16 -29.93
CA ARG A 909 2.24 15.17 -30.06
C ARG A 909 1.44 15.21 -28.77
N GLU A 910 1.41 16.37 -28.14
CA GLU A 910 0.53 16.60 -26.99
C GLU A 910 -0.94 16.59 -27.44
N ILE A 911 -1.77 15.84 -26.73
CA ILE A 911 -3.21 15.69 -27.01
C ILE A 911 -4.08 16.23 -25.88
N GLN A 912 -3.50 16.46 -24.69
CA GLN A 912 -4.18 17.06 -23.54
C GLN A 912 -3.16 17.68 -22.59
N GLU A 913 -3.54 18.79 -21.94
CA GLU A 913 -2.77 19.42 -20.87
C GLU A 913 -3.73 19.85 -19.76
N ASP A 914 -3.34 19.67 -18.49
CA ASP A 914 -4.19 19.95 -17.33
C ASP A 914 -3.42 20.65 -16.20
N GLU A 915 -4.08 21.67 -15.63
CA GLU A 915 -3.60 22.43 -14.48
C GLU A 915 -4.60 22.31 -13.32
N TYR A 916 -4.08 22.11 -12.11
CA TYR A 916 -4.88 21.92 -10.90
C TYR A 916 -4.52 22.96 -9.84
N TYR A 917 -5.54 23.39 -9.09
CA TYR A 917 -5.37 23.90 -7.74
C TYR A 917 -4.87 22.79 -6.81
N SER A 918 -4.34 23.13 -5.63
CA SER A 918 -3.68 22.17 -4.73
C SER A 918 -4.63 21.06 -4.27
N PHE A 919 -5.89 21.41 -3.99
CA PHE A 919 -6.95 20.45 -3.66
C PHE A 919 -7.59 19.77 -4.89
N GLY A 920 -6.95 19.82 -6.07
CA GLY A 920 -7.35 19.05 -7.25
C GLY A 920 -8.45 19.65 -8.11
N LEU A 921 -8.94 20.85 -7.79
CA LEU A 921 -9.87 21.55 -8.68
C LEU A 921 -9.13 21.88 -9.98
N ARG A 922 -9.63 21.35 -11.08
CA ARG A 922 -9.11 21.62 -12.42
C ARG A 922 -9.42 23.06 -12.82
N LYS A 923 -8.46 23.75 -13.44
CA LYS A 923 -8.65 25.09 -14.00
C LYS A 923 -9.74 25.08 -15.08
N THR A 924 -10.70 26.00 -15.00
CA THR A 924 -11.80 26.10 -15.97
C THR A 924 -11.30 26.52 -17.35
N GLY A 925 -11.80 25.88 -18.42
CA GLY A 925 -11.52 26.28 -19.82
C GLY A 925 -10.21 25.76 -20.42
N GLY A 926 -9.47 24.89 -19.72
CA GLY A 926 -8.29 24.21 -20.25
C GLY A 926 -8.67 22.91 -20.95
N TYR A 927 -8.89 22.97 -22.27
CA TYR A 927 -8.73 21.85 -23.21
C TYR A 927 -9.78 20.72 -23.24
N ASP A 928 -9.83 20.12 -24.44
CA ASP A 928 -10.96 19.45 -25.09
C ASP A 928 -11.27 18.05 -24.53
N PHE A 929 -12.55 17.81 -24.20
CA PHE A 929 -13.03 16.47 -23.86
C PHE A 929 -13.21 15.57 -25.10
N SER A 930 -12.90 16.04 -26.31
CA SER A 930 -12.97 15.22 -27.53
C SER A 930 -12.15 13.92 -27.42
N ASN A 931 -11.08 13.92 -26.62
CA ASN A 931 -10.29 12.71 -26.35
C ASN A 931 -10.85 11.83 -25.21
N HIS A 932 -11.86 12.28 -24.45
CA HIS A 932 -12.53 11.53 -23.39
C HIS A 932 -11.60 10.92 -22.30
N ASN A 933 -10.41 11.47 -22.04
CA ASN A 933 -9.61 11.03 -20.89
C ASN A 933 -10.17 11.63 -19.59
N ARG A 934 -10.65 10.76 -18.70
CA ARG A 934 -11.22 11.14 -17.41
C ARG A 934 -10.30 10.89 -16.22
N PHE A 935 -9.19 10.19 -16.43
CA PHE A 935 -8.26 9.81 -15.37
C PHE A 935 -7.22 10.92 -15.21
N LEU A 936 -7.47 11.82 -14.25
CA LEU A 936 -6.82 13.14 -14.19
C LEU A 936 -6.04 13.35 -12.89
N TYR A 937 -6.64 14.02 -11.90
CA TYR A 937 -6.03 14.28 -10.60
C TYR A 937 -5.81 12.97 -9.83
N ASN A 938 -4.58 12.72 -9.38
CA ASN A 938 -4.06 11.44 -8.88
C ASN A 938 -4.38 10.23 -9.77
N GLY A 939 -4.57 10.44 -11.08
CA GLY A 939 -5.01 9.41 -12.01
C GLY A 939 -6.44 8.93 -11.79
N LYS A 940 -7.27 9.64 -11.03
CA LYS A 940 -8.65 9.25 -10.70
C LYS A 940 -9.67 9.74 -11.71
N GLU A 941 -10.71 8.93 -11.90
CA GLU A 941 -11.75 9.21 -12.88
C GLU A 941 -12.68 10.33 -12.38
N VAL A 942 -12.79 11.40 -13.16
CA VAL A 942 -13.76 12.46 -12.92
C VAL A 942 -15.19 12.03 -13.30
N GLN A 943 -16.13 12.23 -12.38
CA GLN A 943 -17.55 11.94 -12.53
C GLN A 943 -18.32 13.24 -12.89
N THR A 944 -18.57 13.44 -14.17
CA THR A 944 -19.18 14.67 -14.74
C THR A 944 -20.57 14.95 -14.16
N ASP A 945 -21.38 13.91 -13.98
CA ASP A 945 -22.74 14.03 -13.43
C ASP A 945 -22.80 14.31 -11.92
N LEU A 946 -21.67 14.18 -11.21
CA LEU A 946 -21.52 14.52 -9.79
C LEU A 946 -20.62 15.75 -9.59
N THR A 947 -20.85 16.81 -10.38
CA THR A 947 -20.12 18.10 -10.24
C THR A 947 -18.61 17.97 -10.35
N ASN A 948 -18.16 17.02 -11.17
CA ASN A 948 -16.75 16.70 -11.37
C ASN A 948 -16.07 16.21 -10.09
N GLN A 949 -16.76 15.42 -9.27
CA GLN A 949 -16.15 14.65 -8.19
C GLN A 949 -15.22 13.57 -8.76
N TYR A 950 -14.15 13.26 -8.06
CA TYR A 950 -13.24 12.18 -8.42
C TYR A 950 -13.63 10.88 -7.72
N ASP A 951 -13.71 9.79 -8.49
CA ASP A 951 -13.93 8.45 -7.96
C ASP A 951 -12.59 7.82 -7.55
N TYR A 952 -12.41 7.61 -6.25
CA TYR A 952 -11.23 6.95 -5.70
C TYR A 952 -11.46 5.45 -5.44
N GLY A 953 -12.66 4.92 -5.70
CA GLY A 953 -13.04 3.54 -5.41
C GLY A 953 -13.84 3.44 -4.12
N ALA A 954 -13.22 3.65 -2.95
CA ALA A 954 -13.93 3.55 -1.68
C ALA A 954 -14.79 4.78 -1.33
N ARG A 955 -14.46 5.94 -1.92
CA ARG A 955 -15.13 7.23 -1.67
C ARG A 955 -15.05 8.12 -2.91
N PHE A 956 -15.97 9.07 -2.99
CA PHE A 956 -15.94 10.13 -3.99
C PHE A 956 -15.43 11.42 -3.34
N TYR A 957 -14.47 12.07 -4.00
CA TYR A 957 -13.81 13.29 -3.54
C TYR A 957 -14.37 14.51 -4.28
N ASP A 958 -14.79 15.54 -3.54
CA ASP A 958 -15.24 16.82 -4.11
C ASP A 958 -14.10 17.86 -4.09
N PRO A 959 -13.43 18.11 -5.23
CA PRO A 959 -12.35 19.09 -5.31
C PRO A 959 -12.85 20.55 -5.22
N VAL A 960 -14.15 20.80 -5.44
CA VAL A 960 -14.72 22.16 -5.35
C VAL A 960 -14.68 22.62 -3.90
N VAL A 961 -15.00 21.75 -2.95
CA VAL A 961 -14.96 22.06 -1.52
C VAL A 961 -13.75 21.48 -0.79
N GLY A 962 -12.95 20.63 -1.45
CA GLY A 962 -11.69 20.08 -0.94
C GLY A 962 -11.87 18.95 0.10
N ARG A 963 -12.92 18.14 -0.02
CA ARG A 963 -13.33 17.17 1.02
C ARG A 963 -13.99 15.91 0.46
N TRP A 964 -13.99 14.83 1.26
CA TRP A 964 -14.74 13.61 0.96
C TRP A 964 -16.25 13.77 1.18
N ALA A 965 -17.06 13.08 0.36
CA ALA A 965 -18.51 13.05 0.49
C ALA A 965 -19.03 12.09 1.59
N THR A 966 -18.20 11.13 2.00
CA THR A 966 -18.55 10.09 2.97
C THR A 966 -17.46 9.94 4.05
N VAL A 967 -17.82 9.32 5.17
CA VAL A 967 -16.90 9.04 6.29
C VAL A 967 -15.80 8.08 5.84
N ASP A 968 -14.56 8.38 6.20
CA ASP A 968 -13.42 7.50 5.98
C ASP A 968 -13.63 6.09 6.59
N PRO A 969 -13.55 5.01 5.79
CA PRO A 969 -13.60 3.63 6.31
C PRO A 969 -12.56 3.35 7.41
N HIS A 970 -11.43 4.05 7.38
CA HIS A 970 -10.32 3.95 8.33
C HIS A 970 -10.19 5.18 9.24
N ALA A 971 -11.27 5.96 9.45
CA ALA A 971 -11.25 7.16 10.31
C ALA A 971 -10.60 6.94 11.70
N SER A 972 -10.76 5.75 12.28
CA SER A 972 -10.18 5.39 13.59
C SER A 972 -8.64 5.34 13.61
N SER A 973 -7.98 5.37 12.45
CA SER A 973 -6.53 5.52 12.33
C SER A 973 -6.09 6.99 12.42
N TYR A 974 -7.00 7.94 12.17
CA TYR A 974 -6.72 9.38 12.05
C TYR A 974 -7.55 10.21 13.03
N VAL A 975 -7.62 9.76 14.29
CA VAL A 975 -8.59 10.22 15.30
C VAL A 975 -8.51 11.71 15.67
N SER A 976 -7.37 12.35 15.40
CA SER A 976 -7.17 13.80 15.63
C SER A 976 -7.66 14.68 14.48
N ILE A 977 -8.13 14.08 13.38
CA ILE A 977 -8.54 14.78 12.16
C ILE A 977 -10.00 14.41 11.84
N SER A 978 -10.69 15.31 11.15
CA SER A 978 -12.03 15.09 10.64
C SER A 978 -12.10 13.84 9.73
N PRO A 979 -13.10 12.95 9.90
CA PRO A 979 -13.31 11.79 9.04
C PRO A 979 -13.64 12.09 7.57
N TYR A 980 -13.76 13.37 7.20
CA TYR A 980 -14.04 13.85 5.85
C TYR A 980 -12.87 14.67 5.26
N SER A 981 -11.75 14.80 5.99
CA SER A 981 -10.58 15.54 5.53
C SER A 981 -9.88 14.80 4.40
N TYR A 982 -9.48 15.53 3.36
CA TYR A 982 -8.65 14.98 2.30
C TYR A 982 -7.17 15.06 2.71
N VAL A 983 -6.50 13.89 2.74
CA VAL A 983 -5.05 13.70 2.95
C VAL A 983 -4.43 14.56 4.07
N SER A 984 -5.11 14.62 5.22
CA SER A 984 -4.68 15.42 6.38
C SER A 984 -4.45 16.91 6.07
N SER A 985 -5.17 17.45 5.09
CA SER A 985 -5.05 18.84 4.63
C SER A 985 -3.67 19.20 4.06
N ASN A 986 -2.89 18.22 3.57
CA ASN A 986 -1.63 18.45 2.87
C ASN A 986 -1.60 17.73 1.50
N PRO A 987 -2.33 18.25 0.51
CA PRO A 987 -2.44 17.63 -0.82
C PRO A 987 -1.20 17.84 -1.70
N ILE A 988 -0.14 18.46 -1.17
CA ILE A 988 1.11 18.73 -1.91
C ILE A 988 2.15 17.64 -1.65
N THR A 989 2.12 17.01 -0.48
CA THR A 989 3.03 15.91 -0.14
C THR A 989 2.34 14.58 0.06
N SER A 990 1.02 14.51 -0.12
CA SER A 990 0.23 13.34 0.24
C SER A 990 -0.88 13.07 -0.78
N ILE A 991 -1.25 11.80 -0.92
CA ILE A 991 -2.32 11.30 -1.79
C ILE A 991 -3.15 10.27 -1.03
N ASP A 992 -4.35 9.95 -1.49
CA ASP A 992 -5.11 8.77 -1.04
C ASP A 992 -5.30 7.85 -2.26
N PRO A 993 -4.68 6.67 -2.35
CA PRO A 993 -4.73 5.87 -3.58
C PRO A 993 -6.08 5.23 -3.87
N ASP A 994 -6.90 4.93 -2.85
CA ASP A 994 -8.16 4.18 -3.03
C ASP A 994 -9.35 4.74 -2.24
N GLY A 995 -9.17 5.90 -1.61
CA GLY A 995 -10.17 6.54 -0.77
C GLY A 995 -10.26 5.94 0.63
N ARG A 996 -9.22 5.27 1.15
CA ARG A 996 -9.22 4.67 2.50
C ARG A 996 -8.01 5.09 3.34
N ASP A 997 -6.86 5.29 2.71
CA ASP A 997 -5.61 5.51 3.41
C ASP A 997 -4.79 6.59 2.72
N LEU A 998 -4.34 7.58 3.50
CA LEU A 998 -3.41 8.57 2.97
C LEU A 998 -1.99 8.00 2.92
N ILE A 999 -1.28 8.28 1.84
CA ILE A 999 0.16 8.03 1.67
C ILE A 999 0.86 9.39 1.61
N VAL A 1000 1.86 9.59 2.48
CA VAL A 1000 2.75 10.74 2.44
C VAL A 1000 3.96 10.39 1.60
N LEU A 1001 4.16 11.11 0.49
CA LEU A 1001 5.15 10.80 -0.54
C LEU A 1001 6.60 11.17 -0.15
N ASN A 1002 6.76 12.11 0.77
CA ASN A 1002 8.07 12.61 1.22
C ASN A 1002 8.34 12.32 2.70
N ALA A 1003 7.70 11.29 3.27
CA ALA A 1003 7.67 11.04 4.71
C ALA A 1003 9.06 11.07 5.38
N THR A 1004 9.30 12.12 6.17
CA THR A 1004 10.45 12.28 7.05
C THR A 1004 10.12 11.80 8.45
N SER A 1005 10.12 10.49 8.69
CA SER A 1005 10.05 9.95 10.07
C SER A 1005 8.85 10.40 10.96
N HIS A 1006 7.83 11.09 10.42
CA HIS A 1006 6.70 11.64 11.18
C HIS A 1006 5.35 11.48 10.45
N VAL A 1007 5.11 10.33 9.82
CA VAL A 1007 3.72 9.90 9.58
C VAL A 1007 3.22 9.27 10.88
N PHE A 1008 2.21 9.90 11.45
CA PHE A 1008 1.51 9.49 12.66
C PHE A 1008 0.96 8.05 12.49
N GLY A 1009 1.31 7.10 13.37
CA GLY A 1009 0.52 5.87 13.57
C GLY A 1009 0.87 4.61 12.76
N ALA A 1010 2.14 4.32 12.43
CA ALA A 1010 2.52 3.02 11.87
C ALA A 1010 2.86 2.01 12.99
N GLY A 1011 2.07 0.93 13.16
CA GLY A 1011 2.27 -0.09 14.21
C GLY A 1011 3.43 -1.08 13.97
N HIS A 1012 3.77 -1.91 14.98
CA HIS A 1012 4.95 -2.80 15.01
C HIS A 1012 4.65 -4.32 14.96
N ALA A 1013 5.39 -5.09 14.14
CA ALA A 1013 5.21 -6.53 13.90
C ALA A 1013 6.44 -7.43 14.12
N ALA A 1014 6.19 -8.68 14.56
CA ALA A 1014 7.22 -9.64 14.92
C ALA A 1014 6.70 -11.08 14.93
N VAL A 1015 7.37 -12.06 14.33
CA VAL A 1015 6.95 -13.46 14.24
C VAL A 1015 7.63 -14.40 15.27
N LEU A 1016 6.87 -15.22 16.02
CA LEU A 1016 7.43 -16.36 16.79
C LEU A 1016 7.16 -17.70 16.07
N ILE A 1017 8.19 -18.52 15.86
CA ILE A 1017 8.11 -19.82 15.15
C ILE A 1017 8.58 -20.96 16.07
N GLY A 1018 7.86 -22.08 16.14
CA GLY A 1018 8.24 -23.24 16.96
C GLY A 1018 7.22 -23.57 18.06
N ASN A 1019 7.58 -24.43 19.01
CA ASN A 1019 6.62 -24.99 19.98
C ASN A 1019 7.22 -25.19 21.38
N SER A 1020 6.41 -25.65 22.33
CA SER A 1020 6.85 -25.90 23.72
C SER A 1020 7.91 -27.00 23.88
N LYS A 1021 8.15 -27.86 22.87
CA LYS A 1021 9.20 -28.89 22.89
C LYS A 1021 10.54 -28.40 22.32
N THR A 1022 10.49 -27.55 21.30
CA THR A 1022 11.66 -27.02 20.57
C THR A 1022 12.02 -25.58 20.98
N GLY A 1023 11.12 -24.93 21.72
CA GLY A 1023 11.15 -23.52 22.08
C GLY A 1023 10.64 -22.61 20.95
N TYR A 1024 10.06 -21.47 21.34
CA TYR A 1024 9.55 -20.45 20.43
C TYR A 1024 10.66 -19.49 20.03
N LYS A 1025 10.99 -19.50 18.75
CA LYS A 1025 12.02 -18.66 18.12
C LYS A 1025 11.41 -17.34 17.68
N TYR A 1026 11.80 -16.24 18.32
CA TYR A 1026 11.32 -14.90 18.00
C TYR A 1026 12.15 -14.23 16.90
N TYR A 1027 11.46 -13.69 15.90
CA TYR A 1027 11.99 -12.99 14.73
C TYR A 1027 11.24 -11.67 14.55
N ALA A 1028 11.93 -10.54 14.62
CA ALA A 1028 11.32 -9.24 14.44
C ALA A 1028 12.32 -8.27 13.84
N LYS A 1029 11.83 -7.33 13.03
CA LYS A 1029 12.65 -6.27 12.44
C LYS A 1029 12.28 -4.94 13.04
N ASN A 1030 12.78 -4.69 14.24
CA ASN A 1030 12.50 -3.47 14.98
C ASN A 1030 13.38 -2.33 14.44
N GLY A 1031 12.75 -1.25 13.98
CA GLY A 1031 13.42 0.03 13.87
C GLY A 1031 13.65 0.52 15.30
N THR A 1032 14.88 0.46 15.81
CA THR A 1032 15.15 1.06 17.11
C THR A 1032 14.99 2.58 17.01
N THR A 1033 14.38 3.20 18.01
CA THR A 1033 14.51 4.65 18.30
C THR A 1033 15.96 5.13 18.42
N LYS A 1034 16.94 4.22 18.43
CA LYS A 1034 18.38 4.51 18.56
C LYS A 1034 19.10 4.79 17.25
N ASN A 1035 18.39 4.83 16.12
CA ASN A 1035 19.03 4.79 14.82
C ASN A 1035 18.08 5.22 13.70
N PHE A 1036 18.12 6.48 13.25
CA PHE A 1036 17.42 6.94 12.04
C PHE A 1036 18.39 7.26 10.89
N GLY A 1037 18.15 6.65 9.74
CA GLY A 1037 18.88 6.80 8.49
C GLY A 1037 18.28 5.82 7.49
N THR A 1038 18.33 6.16 6.19
CA THR A 1038 17.70 5.42 5.08
C THR A 1038 18.07 3.94 5.02
N HIS A 1039 19.21 3.55 5.60
CA HIS A 1039 19.45 2.19 6.10
C HIS A 1039 20.00 2.21 7.53
N GLY A 1040 19.63 1.24 8.35
CA GLY A 1040 20.31 0.99 9.61
C GLY A 1040 19.96 -0.36 10.17
N LYS A 1041 20.94 -1.11 10.69
CA LYS A 1041 20.71 -2.50 11.09
C LYS A 1041 19.51 -2.64 12.01
N SER A 1042 18.71 -3.67 11.75
CA SER A 1042 17.98 -4.39 12.78
C SER A 1042 18.88 -4.56 14.00
N ASP A 1043 18.37 -4.28 15.20
CA ASP A 1043 18.95 -4.93 16.38
C ASP A 1043 18.59 -6.42 16.28
N VAL A 1044 19.25 -7.15 15.40
CA VAL A 1044 19.61 -8.52 15.75
C VAL A 1044 20.70 -8.33 16.81
N SER A 1045 20.39 -8.59 18.07
CA SER A 1045 21.41 -9.14 18.95
C SER A 1045 21.50 -10.60 18.52
N PRO A 1046 22.50 -11.01 17.72
CA PRO A 1046 22.68 -12.42 17.43
C PRO A 1046 23.42 -12.97 18.64
N GLU A 1047 22.70 -13.33 19.69
CA GLU A 1047 23.09 -14.58 20.33
C GLU A 1047 22.58 -15.72 19.44
N LYS A 1048 23.24 -15.90 18.30
CA LYS A 1048 23.24 -17.12 17.47
C LYS A 1048 21.87 -17.82 17.33
N GLY A 1049 21.06 -17.37 16.38
CA GLY A 1049 19.73 -17.94 16.12
C GLY A 1049 18.65 -17.23 16.93
N ALA A 1050 17.41 -17.28 16.47
CA ALA A 1050 16.28 -16.64 17.14
C ALA A 1050 16.28 -16.84 18.65
N LYS A 1051 15.94 -15.79 19.40
CA LYS A 1051 15.81 -15.88 20.84
C LYS A 1051 14.73 -16.93 21.15
N VAL A 1052 15.16 -18.02 21.80
CA VAL A 1052 14.30 -19.18 22.06
C VAL A 1052 13.66 -19.02 23.42
N PHE A 1053 12.34 -18.82 23.43
CA PHE A 1053 11.53 -18.83 24.64
C PHE A 1053 10.99 -20.23 24.87
N LYS A 1054 11.28 -20.85 26.03
CA LYS A 1054 10.79 -22.21 26.32
C LYS A 1054 9.26 -22.27 26.37
N THR A 1055 8.65 -21.20 26.87
CA THR A 1055 7.21 -21.01 26.91
C THR A 1055 6.84 -19.62 26.41
N LEU A 1056 5.60 -19.46 25.95
CA LEU A 1056 5.07 -18.16 25.55
C LEU A 1056 5.02 -17.17 26.71
N LYS A 1057 4.79 -17.67 27.92
CA LYS A 1057 4.88 -16.91 29.18
C LYS A 1057 6.27 -16.28 29.36
N ASP A 1058 7.33 -16.95 28.91
CA ASP A 1058 8.70 -16.43 28.98
C ASP A 1058 8.90 -15.26 28.01
N PHE A 1059 8.28 -15.32 26.81
CA PHE A 1059 8.26 -14.20 25.87
C PHE A 1059 7.43 -13.03 26.38
N GLU A 1060 6.22 -13.27 26.90
CA GLU A 1060 5.34 -12.22 27.46
C GLU A 1060 6.02 -11.41 28.57
N ASN A 1061 6.86 -12.08 29.37
CA ASN A 1061 7.61 -11.44 30.45
C ASN A 1061 8.98 -10.87 30.02
N SER A 1062 9.39 -11.10 28.76
CA SER A 1062 10.69 -10.72 28.23
C SER A 1062 10.86 -9.21 28.02
N GLN A 1063 12.09 -8.76 27.81
CA GLN A 1063 12.39 -7.37 27.44
C GLN A 1063 11.97 -7.11 25.99
N GLU A 1064 11.94 -8.12 25.14
CA GLU A 1064 11.53 -8.02 23.73
C GLU A 1064 10.05 -7.63 23.60
N ASN A 1065 9.19 -8.18 24.45
CA ASN A 1065 7.79 -7.76 24.58
C ASN A 1065 7.62 -6.47 25.40
N LYS A 1066 8.67 -5.77 25.82
CA LYS A 1066 8.58 -4.54 26.64
C LYS A 1066 9.31 -3.35 26.04
N ARG A 1067 10.18 -3.58 25.05
CA ARG A 1067 11.14 -2.60 24.52
C ARG A 1067 10.48 -1.49 23.70
N ASP A 1068 9.44 -1.82 22.94
CA ASP A 1068 8.74 -0.92 22.01
C ASP A 1068 7.25 -0.78 22.38
N GLY A 1069 6.90 -1.09 23.63
CA GLY A 1069 5.52 -1.36 24.09
C GLY A 1069 5.21 -2.87 24.06
N PRO A 1070 4.34 -3.40 24.95
CA PRO A 1070 3.86 -4.77 24.84
C PRO A 1070 3.01 -4.92 23.60
N TYR A 1071 3.21 -6.01 22.86
CA TYR A 1071 2.44 -6.21 21.66
C TYR A 1071 0.96 -6.50 22.00
N ASP A 1072 0.05 -5.74 21.40
CA ASP A 1072 -1.36 -5.72 21.81
C ASP A 1072 -2.23 -6.85 21.22
N ARG A 1073 -1.78 -7.53 20.16
CA ARG A 1073 -2.58 -8.55 19.42
C ARG A 1073 -1.74 -9.75 19.00
N THR A 1074 -1.93 -10.88 19.68
CA THR A 1074 -1.29 -12.15 19.32
C THR A 1074 -2.22 -13.01 18.49
N TYR A 1075 -1.71 -13.58 17.40
CA TYR A 1075 -2.42 -14.58 16.61
C TYR A 1075 -1.61 -15.88 16.55
N GLU A 1076 -2.25 -17.04 16.67
CA GLU A 1076 -1.57 -18.35 16.77
C GLU A 1076 -2.03 -19.30 15.66
N ILE A 1077 -1.11 -19.78 14.81
CA ILE A 1077 -1.42 -20.46 13.52
C ILE A 1077 -0.76 -21.85 13.35
N LYS A 1078 -1.57 -22.92 13.07
CA LYS A 1078 -1.28 -24.37 12.75
C LYS A 1078 -0.16 -24.57 11.74
N THR A 1079 1.00 -25.08 12.13
CA THR A 1079 2.07 -25.42 11.20
C THR A 1079 2.69 -26.76 11.58
N ASP A 1080 3.23 -27.46 10.57
CA ASP A 1080 4.05 -28.65 10.77
C ASP A 1080 5.54 -28.29 10.81
N GLU A 1081 6.38 -29.22 11.24
CA GLU A 1081 7.82 -28.98 11.38
C GLU A 1081 8.51 -28.59 10.06
N ALA A 1082 7.98 -29.04 8.91
CA ALA A 1082 8.52 -28.71 7.60
C ALA A 1082 8.16 -27.27 7.19
N THR A 1083 6.94 -26.83 7.53
CA THR A 1083 6.43 -25.48 7.33
C THR A 1083 7.13 -24.53 8.27
N ASP A 1084 7.25 -24.86 9.56
CA ASP A 1084 8.03 -24.11 10.54
C ASP A 1084 9.46 -23.88 10.04
N LYS A 1085 10.12 -24.89 9.46
CA LYS A 1085 11.49 -24.72 8.90
C LYS A 1085 11.54 -23.76 7.71
N LYS A 1086 10.53 -23.72 6.85
CA LYS A 1086 10.46 -22.79 5.69
C LYS A 1086 10.18 -21.37 6.15
N MET A 1087 9.22 -21.22 7.06
CA MET A 1087 8.90 -19.95 7.68
C MET A 1087 10.08 -19.43 8.48
N GLU A 1088 10.78 -20.32 9.20
CA GLU A 1088 11.97 -19.98 9.96
C GLU A 1088 13.09 -19.50 9.05
N ALA A 1089 13.32 -20.17 7.91
CA ALA A 1089 14.30 -19.76 6.93
C ALA A 1089 13.99 -18.37 6.36
N ALA A 1090 12.73 -18.12 5.97
CA ALA A 1090 12.30 -16.83 5.44
C ALA A 1090 12.27 -15.71 6.49
N ALA A 1091 11.77 -15.99 7.70
CA ALA A 1091 11.79 -15.05 8.81
C ALA A 1091 13.22 -14.65 9.17
N LYS A 1092 14.12 -15.63 9.17
CA LYS A 1092 15.53 -15.42 9.44
C LYS A 1092 16.18 -14.57 8.35
N GLU A 1093 15.94 -14.89 7.07
CA GLU A 1093 16.41 -14.12 5.92
C GLU A 1093 15.89 -12.67 5.96
N ALA A 1094 14.60 -12.47 6.25
CA ALA A 1094 13.97 -11.16 6.35
C ALA A 1094 14.52 -10.33 7.53
N VAL A 1095 14.81 -10.94 8.68
CA VAL A 1095 15.44 -10.28 9.85
C VAL A 1095 16.92 -9.96 9.59
N GLU A 1096 17.61 -10.83 8.85
CA GLU A 1096 19.03 -10.70 8.49
C GLU A 1096 19.27 -9.69 7.35
N SER A 1097 18.23 -9.31 6.60
CA SER A 1097 18.27 -8.23 5.61
C SER A 1097 18.27 -6.83 6.25
N ASP A 1098 19.05 -5.90 5.68
CA ASP A 1098 19.20 -4.53 6.20
C ASP A 1098 17.86 -3.75 6.15
N TYR A 1099 17.45 -3.12 7.25
CA TYR A 1099 16.22 -2.31 7.31
C TYR A 1099 16.32 -1.06 6.42
N ASN A 1100 15.38 -0.92 5.48
CA ASN A 1100 15.21 0.20 4.55
C ASN A 1100 13.89 0.91 4.82
N VAL A 1101 13.89 2.18 5.20
CA VAL A 1101 12.65 2.93 5.50
C VAL A 1101 11.77 3.14 4.25
N LEU A 1102 12.32 2.97 3.05
CA LEU A 1102 11.62 3.16 1.78
C LEU A 1102 10.98 1.87 1.23
N ASP A 1103 11.46 0.69 1.63
CA ASP A 1103 11.00 -0.60 1.09
C ASP A 1103 10.77 -1.71 2.14
N GLN A 1104 11.15 -1.49 3.41
CA GLN A 1104 11.12 -2.54 4.42
C GLN A 1104 10.73 -2.08 5.83
N SER A 1105 9.73 -2.75 6.41
CA SER A 1105 9.26 -2.52 7.78
C SER A 1105 9.23 -3.80 8.62
N CYS A 1106 8.96 -3.66 9.92
CA CYS A 1106 8.76 -4.80 10.82
C CYS A 1106 7.71 -5.82 10.34
N ILE A 1107 6.81 -5.41 9.43
CA ILE A 1107 5.77 -6.26 8.85
C ILE A 1107 6.32 -7.26 7.82
N ASP A 1108 7.48 -7.01 7.22
CA ASP A 1108 8.01 -7.89 6.17
C ASP A 1108 8.52 -9.20 6.74
N VAL A 1109 9.16 -9.17 7.92
CA VAL A 1109 9.61 -10.40 8.60
C VAL A 1109 8.46 -11.34 8.86
N ALA A 1110 7.34 -10.77 9.27
CA ALA A 1110 6.12 -11.50 9.48
C ALA A 1110 5.50 -11.98 8.17
N SER A 1111 5.40 -11.10 7.18
CA SER A 1111 4.83 -11.38 5.86
C SER A 1111 5.63 -12.46 5.15
N ASP A 1112 6.95 -12.31 5.03
CA ASP A 1112 7.82 -13.26 4.36
C ASP A 1112 7.81 -14.63 5.04
N ALA A 1113 7.78 -14.66 6.37
CA ALA A 1113 7.60 -15.91 7.11
C ALA A 1113 6.24 -16.55 6.80
N LEU A 1114 5.16 -15.77 6.82
CA LEU A 1114 3.81 -16.23 6.51
C LEU A 1114 3.69 -16.72 5.06
N SER A 1115 4.22 -15.98 4.09
CA SER A 1115 4.22 -16.32 2.67
C SER A 1115 5.07 -17.56 2.39
N ALA A 1116 6.24 -17.72 3.03
CA ALA A 1116 7.06 -18.92 2.91
C ALA A 1116 6.41 -20.17 3.53
N GLY A 1117 5.57 -19.96 4.56
CA GLY A 1117 4.69 -20.97 5.11
C GLY A 1117 3.44 -21.26 4.26
N LYS A 1118 3.19 -20.46 3.21
CA LYS A 1118 1.93 -20.43 2.44
C LYS A 1118 0.70 -20.13 3.30
N LEU A 1119 0.87 -19.32 4.33
CA LEU A 1119 -0.17 -18.92 5.29
C LEU A 1119 -0.66 -17.49 5.03
N ASP A 1120 -0.14 -16.81 4.01
CA ASP A 1120 -0.58 -15.51 3.49
C ASP A 1120 -1.79 -15.70 2.55
N PRO A 1121 -2.92 -14.95 2.68
CA PRO A 1121 -4.12 -15.13 1.87
C PRO A 1121 -3.94 -14.54 0.47
N GLY A 1122 -2.77 -13.96 0.18
CA GLY A 1122 -2.44 -13.33 -1.08
C GLY A 1122 -2.09 -11.86 -0.87
N TYR A 1123 -0.82 -11.57 -0.64
CA TYR A 1123 -0.23 -10.39 -1.25
C TYR A 1123 -0.08 -10.65 -2.75
N ASP A 1124 -1.11 -10.27 -3.51
CA ASP A 1124 -0.95 -10.18 -4.95
C ASP A 1124 -0.13 -8.92 -5.28
N LYS A 1125 1.10 -9.11 -5.77
CA LYS A 1125 1.90 -8.03 -6.37
C LYS A 1125 1.19 -7.39 -7.57
N SER A 1126 0.19 -8.05 -8.13
CA SER A 1126 -0.57 -7.66 -9.30
C SER A 1126 -2.00 -7.16 -9.04
N TYR A 1127 -2.41 -6.92 -7.78
CA TYR A 1127 -3.74 -6.36 -7.52
C TYR A 1127 -3.78 -4.84 -7.66
N ASN A 1128 -4.58 -4.39 -8.62
CA ASN A 1128 -4.71 -3.02 -9.12
C ASN A 1128 -6.21 -2.63 -9.12
N PRO A 1129 -6.65 -1.58 -8.42
CA PRO A 1129 -7.88 -0.91 -8.78
C PRO A 1129 -7.50 0.39 -9.51
N GLU A 1130 -7.18 0.23 -10.78
CA GLU A 1130 -7.08 1.24 -11.84
C GLU A 1130 -5.79 2.09 -11.97
N MET A 1131 -4.76 1.38 -12.43
CA MET A 1131 -3.60 1.68 -13.30
C MET A 1131 -2.42 2.49 -12.75
N ASP A 1132 -1.41 1.70 -12.43
CA ASP A 1132 0.03 1.98 -12.57
C ASP A 1132 0.51 3.40 -12.24
N MET A 1133 0.77 3.56 -10.94
CA MET A 1133 1.56 4.63 -10.36
C MET A 1133 3.03 4.22 -10.31
N ASP A 1134 3.61 3.98 -11.49
CA ASP A 1134 4.93 3.39 -11.64
C ASP A 1134 6.01 4.28 -10.98
N ARG A 1135 6.32 3.94 -9.71
CA ARG A 1135 7.18 4.56 -8.68
C ARG A 1135 6.58 5.64 -7.77
N ILE A 1136 5.70 5.19 -6.88
CA ILE A 1136 5.60 5.73 -5.51
C ILE A 1136 5.94 4.60 -4.53
N THR A 1137 7.22 4.49 -4.14
CA THR A 1137 7.65 3.52 -3.12
C THR A 1137 7.24 4.02 -1.74
N MET A 1138 6.07 3.60 -1.25
CA MET A 1138 5.80 3.18 0.14
C MET A 1138 4.38 2.62 0.22
N SER A 1139 4.18 1.29 0.22
CA SER A 1139 3.03 0.66 0.88
C SER A 1139 3.22 -0.86 0.95
N ARG A 1140 2.68 -1.51 1.99
CA ARG A 1140 1.62 -2.55 1.87
C ARG A 1140 1.58 -3.53 3.07
N ILE A 1141 0.59 -3.39 3.97
CA ILE A 1141 -0.41 -4.42 4.36
C ILE A 1141 -1.42 -3.75 5.34
N PRO A 1142 -2.72 -3.72 5.02
CA PRO A 1142 -3.77 -3.28 5.95
C PRO A 1142 -4.23 -4.38 6.93
N ASN A 1143 -4.75 -4.00 8.10
CA ASN A 1143 -5.21 -4.89 9.19
C ASN A 1143 -6.15 -6.04 8.78
N TRP A 1144 -6.99 -5.86 7.76
CA TRP A 1144 -7.97 -6.88 7.32
C TRP A 1144 -7.31 -8.12 6.68
N ARG A 1145 -6.09 -8.00 6.15
CA ARG A 1145 -5.34 -9.15 5.60
C ARG A 1145 -4.81 -10.06 6.68
N PHE A 1146 -4.33 -9.51 7.81
CA PHE A 1146 -3.96 -10.31 8.99
C PHE A 1146 -5.17 -11.04 9.56
N ASP A 1147 -6.32 -10.37 9.65
CA ASP A 1147 -7.56 -11.02 10.07
C ASP A 1147 -8.00 -12.11 9.07
N SER A 1148 -7.64 -12.03 7.78
CA SER A 1148 -7.84 -13.10 6.80
C SER A 1148 -6.85 -14.26 6.95
N ILE A 1149 -5.58 -14.03 7.28
CA ILE A 1149 -4.56 -15.07 7.55
C ILE A 1149 -4.96 -15.97 8.73
N VAL A 1150 -5.42 -15.32 9.79
CA VAL A 1150 -5.80 -15.96 11.06
C VAL A 1150 -7.12 -16.70 10.91
N ARG A 1151 -8.04 -16.09 10.18
CA ARG A 1151 -9.19 -16.79 9.64
C ARG A 1151 -8.75 -17.96 8.79
N ASN A 1152 -7.66 -17.94 8.06
CA ASN A 1152 -7.35 -19.04 7.15
C ASN A 1152 -6.54 -20.22 7.70
N ASN A 1153 -6.02 -20.20 8.93
CA ASN A 1153 -5.21 -21.30 9.49
C ASN A 1153 -5.28 -21.39 11.04
N PRO A 1154 -6.20 -22.14 11.67
CA PRO A 1154 -6.67 -21.86 13.03
C PRO A 1154 -6.00 -22.70 14.14
N GLY A 1155 -4.72 -23.05 14.00
CA GLY A 1155 -4.18 -24.17 14.78
C GLY A 1155 -3.02 -24.01 15.79
N GLY A 1156 -1.94 -23.23 15.65
CA GLY A 1156 -0.60 -23.27 16.34
C GLY A 1156 0.68 -23.61 15.52
N HIS A 1157 1.85 -23.01 15.63
CA HIS A 1157 2.21 -21.77 16.27
C HIS A 1157 3.13 -20.97 15.34
N LEU A 1158 2.57 -19.89 14.79
CA LEU A 1158 3.26 -18.69 14.36
C LEU A 1158 2.67 -17.50 15.12
N ARG A 1159 3.43 -16.49 15.59
CA ARG A 1159 2.84 -15.26 16.22
C ARG A 1159 3.39 -13.93 15.73
N VAL A 1160 2.58 -13.15 14.98
CA VAL A 1160 2.81 -11.77 14.46
C VAL A 1160 1.87 -10.73 15.09
N PHE A 1161 2.35 -9.51 15.32
CA PHE A 1161 1.65 -8.38 15.97
C PHE A 1161 1.55 -7.11 15.10
N VAL A 1162 0.58 -6.19 15.30
CA VAL A 1162 0.57 -4.75 14.89
C VAL A 1162 -0.31 -3.96 15.88
N GLU A 1163 0.19 -2.82 16.36
CA GLU A 1163 -0.40 -1.92 17.38
C GLU A 1163 -1.67 -1.18 16.90
N GLY A 1164 -2.59 -0.97 17.85
CA GLY A 1164 -3.88 -0.31 17.69
C GLY A 1164 -4.82 -0.71 18.85
N ALA A 1165 -4.69 -0.01 19.97
CA ALA A 1165 -5.43 -0.11 21.25
C ALA A 1165 -5.20 -1.39 22.11
N PRO A 1166 -5.16 -1.25 23.45
CA PRO A 1166 -4.39 -2.10 24.32
C PRO A 1166 -5.18 -3.30 24.84
N LYS A 1167 -4.49 -4.44 24.97
CA LYS A 1167 -4.88 -5.51 25.88
C LYS A 1167 -3.64 -6.07 26.58
N LYS A 1168 -3.65 -5.99 27.91
CA LYS A 1168 -2.69 -6.68 28.77
C LYS A 1168 -3.39 -7.88 29.41
N GLU A 1169 -2.80 -9.07 29.26
CA GLU A 1169 -3.18 -10.23 30.07
C GLU A 1169 -2.69 -10.08 31.52
N ARG A 1170 -3.55 -10.51 32.45
CA ARG A 1170 -3.32 -10.48 33.90
C ARG A 1170 -2.29 -11.51 34.37
N LYS A 1171 -1.44 -11.08 35.29
CA LYS A 1171 -0.86 -11.94 36.34
C LYS A 1171 -1.96 -12.24 37.38
N GLY A 1172 -2.32 -13.52 37.51
CA GLY A 1172 -3.05 -14.05 38.65
C GLY A 1172 -2.18 -15.09 39.35
N THR A 1173 -1.74 -14.76 40.56
CA THR A 1173 -1.07 -15.66 41.50
C THR A 1173 -2.10 -16.69 42.01
N VAL A 1174 -1.87 -17.98 41.77
CA VAL A 1174 -2.64 -19.05 42.41
C VAL A 1174 -1.69 -19.81 43.34
N THR A 1175 -2.02 -19.77 44.62
CA THR A 1175 -1.39 -20.54 45.70
C THR A 1175 -1.54 -22.04 45.47
N ALA A 1176 -0.44 -22.77 45.63
CA ALA A 1176 -0.39 -24.22 45.51
C ALA A 1176 -0.86 -24.91 46.80
N GLU A 1177 -1.72 -25.92 46.66
CA GLU A 1177 -1.77 -27.09 47.55
C GLU A 1177 -1.93 -28.38 46.72
N PRO A 1178 -1.43 -29.53 47.20
CA PRO A 1178 -1.02 -30.64 46.34
C PRO A 1178 -2.06 -31.77 46.28
N LEU A 1179 -2.32 -32.27 45.08
CA LEU A 1179 -3.00 -33.56 44.90
C LEU A 1179 -2.12 -34.54 44.09
N SER A 1180 -1.67 -35.55 44.83
CA SER A 1180 -1.23 -36.91 44.48
C SER A 1180 -1.06 -37.33 43.02
N LYS A 1181 0.14 -37.87 42.76
CA LYS A 1181 0.56 -38.71 41.61
C LYS A 1181 -0.47 -39.81 41.26
N PRO A 1182 -0.44 -40.26 39.99
CA PRO A 1182 0.04 -41.62 39.77
C PRO A 1182 1.13 -41.72 38.70
N THR A 1183 2.07 -42.60 39.03
CA THR A 1183 3.19 -43.15 38.27
C THR A 1183 2.80 -43.84 36.97
N PHE A 1184 3.59 -43.62 35.91
CA PHE A 1184 3.92 -44.66 34.92
C PHE A 1184 5.42 -44.61 34.60
N LEU A 1185 6.04 -45.79 34.69
CA LEU A 1185 7.44 -46.10 34.40
C LEU A 1185 7.66 -46.36 32.89
N PRO A 1186 8.92 -46.35 32.42
CA PRO A 1186 9.32 -46.17 31.02
C PRO A 1186 9.49 -47.50 30.28
N ASN A 1187 9.56 -47.46 28.94
CA ASN A 1187 10.38 -48.36 28.10
C ASN A 1187 10.35 -47.90 26.61
N ASP A 1188 11.44 -47.25 26.20
CA ASP A 1188 12.28 -47.39 24.98
C ASP A 1188 11.75 -47.74 23.56
N PRO A 1189 12.52 -47.37 22.49
CA PRO A 1189 12.10 -47.07 21.11
C PRO A 1189 12.55 -48.20 20.13
N PRO A 1190 12.80 -48.03 18.80
CA PRO A 1190 12.32 -47.11 17.75
C PRO A 1190 11.73 -47.87 16.53
N LYS A 1191 11.03 -47.16 15.62
CA LYS A 1191 11.09 -47.34 14.16
C LYS A 1191 10.52 -46.15 13.43
#